data_AF-A0A137Q5E3-F1
#
_entry.id   AF-A0A137Q5E3-F1
#
_cell.length_a   1.000
_cell.length_b   1.000
_cell.length_c   1.000
_cell.angle_alpha   90.00
_cell.angle_beta   90.00
_cell.angle_gamma   90.00
#
_symmetry.space_group_name_H-M   'P 1'
#
loop_
_entity.id
_entity.type
_entity.pdbx_description
1 polymer ?
#
loop_
_entity_poly.entity_id
_entity_poly.type
_entity_poly.pdbx_seq_one_letter_code
_entity_poly.pdbx_strand_id
1 'polypeptide(L)'
;MKNPRGVGARTLKRSDPSTIQDKFLVRYMGWYACPGDGDPLQRGYHGWRKWFDNQSPDMKHPYVDLFPDVSSYSPSELYPVPGLTRNKNQQTFLFSSRNPITVQRHFHWMAEHDVDGASFPRWVGYLGKGQNLWRSMNDEVIDHVRQAAEKEGRVFAIEYDVKVVSANDVALAGILEQDWKNLVYEKGVLNSPNYLRENGKPVILLTHLGWRDAGHTPTLVRSIVAMFRRITPGDAYITVYLPTLWRTSEVDADPNPEFVDVWLNEFDAICPHVSTNNGERMKADMEFIRKQLKGGQKTVDYIASVFPGKSLHNQTSGSKKWNYLKRDGGRLLWKGIYGASKLGVRTMYGVSWDDYYNGFALLPVVPQKNLLPQSNKCEFMALDEDGYDLPSDWYMRICGLAAEALHERRSVPREIPWANLVDYWANHPRHEKASIHTSRWSNILGRKAKTPNNTRDLQKGKVVSKASGQSGLSLHGSRSHSPNITAEAKEEPKATNEGCSRGAEPSTKLADDQFETSLQLLSRVLTQRASVWKRLVAIDLDQVLDEENPIDFEEKTQKRILSLLSKLSKSAQVFPARCKLTAVQCNLNIPLHQGGFGYVCKGIYNSHTVCVKAVRLYAEEKASARFLRAQAKELILWSHLSHPNIVPFYGVWVPDETAQICMVSPWMTNGDLNRI
;
A
#
# COMPACT_ATOMS: atom_id res chain seq x y z
N MET A 1 8.04 -3.79 42.27
CA MET A 1 8.06 -3.42 40.83
C MET A 1 8.27 -4.67 40.00
N LYS A 2 7.39 -4.95 39.03
CA LYS A 2 7.58 -5.96 37.97
C LYS A 2 7.39 -5.23 36.64
N ASN A 3 8.30 -5.41 35.68
CA ASN A 3 8.17 -4.79 34.36
C ASN A 3 6.86 -5.24 33.68
N PRO A 4 6.08 -4.32 33.08
CA PRO A 4 5.03 -4.69 32.14
C PRO A 4 5.66 -5.46 30.97
N ARG A 5 5.04 -6.58 30.58
CA ARG A 5 5.47 -7.34 29.40
C ARG A 5 5.21 -6.50 28.15
N GLY A 6 6.17 -6.45 27.24
CA GLY A 6 6.04 -5.65 26.02
C GLY A 6 4.83 -6.08 25.19
N VAL A 7 3.95 -5.12 24.89
CA VAL A 7 2.92 -5.28 23.87
C VAL A 7 3.65 -5.44 22.54
N GLY A 8 3.38 -6.54 21.82
CA GLY A 8 4.09 -6.84 20.57
C GLY A 8 3.93 -5.73 19.53
N ALA A 9 5.06 -5.13 19.14
CA ALA A 9 5.09 -4.21 18.01
C ALA A 9 4.65 -4.97 16.75
N ARG A 10 3.68 -4.40 16.02
CA ARG A 10 3.16 -4.96 14.78
C ARG A 10 4.09 -4.55 13.64
N THR A 11 4.66 -5.50 12.92
CA THR A 11 5.64 -5.24 11.86
C THR A 11 5.02 -5.56 10.51
N LEU A 12 5.12 -4.62 9.56
CA LEU A 12 4.78 -4.88 8.15
C LEU A 12 5.88 -5.75 7.53
N LYS A 13 5.50 -6.76 6.74
CA LYS A 13 6.41 -7.68 6.05
C LYS A 13 7.29 -6.87 5.09
N ARG A 14 8.60 -6.73 5.39
CA ARG A 14 9.51 -5.90 4.58
C ARG A 14 9.83 -6.62 3.26
N SER A 15 9.91 -5.87 2.16
CA SER A 15 10.37 -6.42 0.88
C SER A 15 11.90 -6.58 0.90
N ASP A 16 12.39 -7.73 0.42
CA ASP A 16 13.83 -8.03 0.31
C ASP A 16 14.50 -7.11 -0.73
N PRO A 17 15.48 -6.26 -0.36
CA PRO A 17 16.19 -5.39 -1.29
C PRO A 17 17.30 -6.09 -2.10
N SER A 18 17.65 -7.34 -1.79
CA SER A 18 18.82 -8.02 -2.36
C SER A 18 18.59 -8.66 -3.74
N THR A 19 17.32 -8.81 -4.13
CA THR A 19 16.91 -9.39 -5.42
C THR A 19 15.76 -8.61 -6.06
N ILE A 20 15.67 -8.57 -7.39
CA ILE A 20 14.49 -8.10 -8.15
C ILE A 20 13.42 -9.18 -8.33
N GLN A 21 13.78 -10.43 -8.04
CA GLN A 21 13.00 -11.61 -8.34
C GLN A 21 11.88 -11.85 -7.32
N ASP A 22 10.81 -12.50 -7.77
CA ASP A 22 9.62 -12.82 -6.98
C ASP A 22 8.97 -11.54 -6.40
N LYS A 23 8.76 -10.51 -7.23
CA LYS A 23 8.25 -9.18 -6.80
C LYS A 23 7.19 -8.56 -7.69
N PHE A 24 6.24 -7.85 -7.07
CA PHE A 24 5.37 -6.90 -7.75
C PHE A 24 5.88 -5.46 -7.52
N LEU A 25 6.58 -4.91 -8.51
CA LEU A 25 7.07 -3.54 -8.52
C LEU A 25 6.09 -2.62 -9.25
N VAL A 26 6.15 -1.31 -8.99
CA VAL A 26 5.31 -0.31 -9.70
C VAL A 26 6.13 0.88 -10.18
N ARG A 27 5.68 1.57 -11.23
CA ARG A 27 6.22 2.89 -11.59
C ARG A 27 5.55 3.97 -10.72
N TYR A 28 6.34 4.79 -10.04
CA TYR A 28 5.86 5.90 -9.21
C TYR A 28 6.33 7.23 -9.79
N MET A 29 5.41 8.07 -10.26
CA MET A 29 5.71 9.31 -10.98
C MET A 29 6.15 10.43 -10.02
N GLY A 30 5.42 10.65 -8.92
CA GLY A 30 5.74 11.69 -7.95
C GLY A 30 5.73 13.12 -8.52
N TRP A 31 4.94 13.37 -9.57
CA TRP A 31 5.02 14.61 -10.36
C TRP A 31 3.90 15.64 -10.13
N TYR A 32 3.07 15.42 -9.11
CA TYR A 32 1.96 16.31 -8.76
C TYR A 32 2.43 17.42 -7.84
N ALA A 33 2.00 18.65 -8.12
CA ALA A 33 2.25 19.81 -7.28
C ALA A 33 0.99 20.67 -7.13
N CYS A 34 0.93 21.43 -6.04
CA CYS A 34 -0.18 22.29 -5.66
C CYS A 34 0.35 23.65 -5.14
N PRO A 35 -0.41 24.75 -5.25
CA PRO A 35 -0.03 26.01 -4.63
C PRO A 35 0.04 25.86 -3.10
N GLY A 36 1.14 26.36 -2.51
CA GLY A 36 1.38 26.28 -1.07
C GLY A 36 1.95 24.93 -0.59
N ASP A 37 2.40 24.05 -1.49
CA ASP A 37 3.00 22.76 -1.14
C ASP A 37 4.49 22.80 -0.76
N GLY A 38 5.06 23.99 -0.68
CA GLY A 38 6.46 24.27 -0.37
C GLY A 38 6.87 25.62 -0.96
N ASP A 39 8.17 25.86 -1.08
CA ASP A 39 8.67 27.04 -1.80
C ASP A 39 8.13 27.07 -3.24
N PRO A 40 7.71 28.24 -3.76
CA PRO A 40 7.19 28.35 -5.12
C PRO A 40 8.22 27.88 -6.14
N LEU A 41 7.87 26.87 -6.94
CA LEU A 41 8.76 26.30 -7.96
C LEU A 41 9.35 27.38 -8.87
N GLN A 42 8.53 28.36 -9.29
CA GLN A 42 8.96 29.54 -10.03
C GLN A 42 8.15 30.77 -9.59
N ARG A 43 8.78 31.95 -9.62
CA ARG A 43 8.08 33.23 -9.54
C ARG A 43 7.07 33.35 -10.69
N GLY A 44 5.79 33.48 -10.36
CA GLY A 44 4.70 33.59 -11.33
C GLY A 44 4.08 32.27 -11.80
N TYR A 45 4.60 31.11 -11.37
CA TYR A 45 3.93 29.83 -11.63
C TYR A 45 2.74 29.64 -10.67
N HIS A 46 1.61 29.19 -11.19
CA HIS A 46 0.36 29.00 -10.45
C HIS A 46 0.37 27.81 -9.47
N GLY A 47 1.47 27.04 -9.42
CA GLY A 47 1.69 25.97 -8.43
C GLY A 47 1.06 24.62 -8.77
N TRP A 48 -0.02 24.58 -9.56
CA TRP A 48 -0.67 23.32 -9.94
C TRP A 48 0.09 22.59 -11.06
N ARG A 49 0.52 21.35 -10.81
CA ARG A 49 1.25 20.55 -11.80
C ARG A 49 0.62 19.19 -11.99
N LYS A 50 0.48 18.78 -13.26
CA LYS A 50 -0.13 17.51 -13.73
C LYS A 50 -1.60 17.29 -13.34
N TRP A 51 -2.18 18.13 -12.49
CA TRP A 51 -3.62 18.19 -12.23
C TRP A 51 -4.40 18.99 -13.28
N PHE A 52 -3.91 20.17 -13.67
CA PHE A 52 -4.57 21.13 -14.56
C PHE A 52 -3.59 21.74 -15.57
N ASP A 53 -4.11 22.34 -16.64
CA ASP A 53 -3.29 22.95 -17.69
C ASP A 53 -2.43 24.12 -17.20
N ASN A 54 -1.20 24.19 -17.72
CA ASN A 54 -0.21 25.19 -17.33
C ASN A 54 -0.44 26.57 -17.98
N GLN A 55 -1.33 26.67 -18.97
CA GLN A 55 -1.53 27.90 -19.76
C GLN A 55 -2.50 28.90 -19.13
N SER A 56 -3.39 28.43 -18.24
CA SER A 56 -4.38 29.28 -17.56
C SER A 56 -4.43 28.96 -16.07
N PRO A 57 -4.23 29.93 -15.17
CA PRO A 57 -4.31 29.72 -13.71
C PRO A 57 -5.76 29.53 -13.21
N ASP A 58 -6.72 29.41 -14.12
CA ASP A 58 -8.15 29.49 -13.81
C ASP A 58 -8.80 28.18 -13.37
N MET A 59 -8.02 27.08 -13.36
CA MET A 59 -8.39 25.77 -12.81
C MET A 59 -9.51 25.03 -13.55
N LYS A 60 -9.90 25.48 -14.76
CA LYS A 60 -11.05 24.92 -15.50
C LYS A 60 -10.69 23.76 -16.44
N HIS A 61 -9.41 23.60 -16.75
CA HIS A 61 -8.91 22.62 -17.71
C HIS A 61 -8.09 21.55 -16.97
N PRO A 62 -8.74 20.51 -16.39
CA PRO A 62 -8.02 19.39 -15.79
C PRO A 62 -7.26 18.62 -16.87
N TYR A 63 -6.17 17.97 -16.48
CA TYR A 63 -5.55 16.94 -17.32
C TYR A 63 -6.07 15.53 -16.99
N VAL A 64 -6.52 15.30 -15.76
CA VAL A 64 -6.95 13.98 -15.29
C VAL A 64 -8.40 13.68 -15.67
N ASP A 65 -8.66 12.46 -16.12
CA ASP A 65 -10.02 11.92 -16.16
C ASP A 65 -10.37 11.31 -14.80
N LEU A 66 -9.58 10.32 -14.34
CA LEU A 66 -9.75 9.64 -13.05
C LEU A 66 -9.52 10.60 -11.89
N PHE A 67 -10.52 10.74 -11.02
CA PHE A 67 -10.39 11.59 -9.84
C PHE A 67 -9.89 10.79 -8.63
N PRO A 68 -8.84 11.25 -7.92
CA PRO A 68 -8.32 10.56 -6.74
C PRO A 68 -9.34 10.55 -5.59
N ASP A 69 -9.48 9.41 -4.90
CA ASP A 69 -10.16 9.40 -3.60
C ASP A 69 -9.20 9.88 -2.52
N VAL A 70 -9.40 11.13 -2.07
CA VAL A 70 -8.58 11.76 -1.04
C VAL A 70 -9.12 11.58 0.39
N SER A 71 -10.14 10.74 0.61
CA SER A 71 -10.84 10.61 1.90
C SER A 71 -10.00 10.04 3.06
N SER A 72 -8.87 9.40 2.75
CA SER A 72 -7.95 8.76 3.71
C SER A 72 -6.66 9.56 3.98
N TYR A 73 -6.49 10.73 3.35
CA TYR A 73 -5.35 11.63 3.57
C TYR A 73 -5.62 12.53 4.78
N SER A 74 -4.56 12.97 5.45
CA SER A 74 -4.66 13.97 6.52
C SER A 74 -4.82 15.38 5.94
N PRO A 75 -5.42 16.34 6.67
CA PRO A 75 -5.57 17.72 6.19
C PRO A 75 -4.25 18.40 5.78
N SER A 76 -3.12 18.01 6.36
CA SER A 76 -1.79 18.53 6.01
C SER A 76 -1.24 18.02 4.68
N GLU A 77 -1.89 17.05 4.03
CA GLU A 77 -1.52 16.53 2.70
C GLU A 77 -2.37 17.15 1.57
N LEU A 78 -3.37 17.97 1.92
CA LEU A 78 -4.49 18.33 1.05
C LEU A 78 -4.58 19.81 0.73
N TYR A 79 -4.63 20.13 -0.57
CA TYR A 79 -4.64 21.48 -1.10
C TYR A 79 -6.00 21.76 -1.76
N PRO A 80 -6.69 22.86 -1.41
CA PRO A 80 -8.03 23.16 -1.93
C PRO A 80 -7.95 23.57 -3.41
N VAL A 81 -8.80 22.99 -4.25
CA VAL A 81 -8.92 23.35 -5.68
C VAL A 81 -9.89 24.52 -5.86
N PRO A 82 -9.42 25.73 -6.22
CA PRO A 82 -10.30 26.90 -6.32
C PRO A 82 -11.44 26.69 -7.32
N GLY A 83 -12.67 27.03 -6.93
CA GLY A 83 -13.86 26.93 -7.77
C GLY A 83 -14.39 25.52 -8.03
N LEU A 84 -13.67 24.47 -7.62
CA LEU A 84 -14.11 23.09 -7.76
C LEU A 84 -14.73 22.58 -6.45
N THR A 85 -15.98 22.14 -6.52
CA THR A 85 -16.74 21.66 -5.35
C THR A 85 -17.44 20.33 -5.64
N ARG A 86 -17.90 19.67 -4.58
CA ARG A 86 -18.73 18.47 -4.59
C ARG A 86 -20.11 18.81 -4.01
N ASN A 87 -21.10 17.92 -4.19
CA ASN A 87 -22.49 18.02 -3.70
C ASN A 87 -22.67 18.91 -2.44
N LYS A 88 -23.62 19.85 -2.48
CA LYS A 88 -23.84 20.88 -1.44
C LYS A 88 -22.62 21.81 -1.25
N ASN A 89 -21.92 22.18 -2.33
CA ASN A 89 -20.82 23.14 -2.38
C ASN A 89 -19.64 22.82 -1.44
N GLN A 90 -19.35 21.54 -1.21
CA GLN A 90 -18.20 21.12 -0.40
C GLN A 90 -16.90 21.33 -1.18
N GLN A 91 -15.92 22.01 -0.59
CA GLN A 91 -14.61 22.27 -1.20
C GLN A 91 -13.92 20.95 -1.60
N THR A 92 -13.45 20.87 -2.85
CA THR A 92 -12.66 19.73 -3.35
C THR A 92 -11.17 19.94 -3.03
N PHE A 93 -10.46 18.86 -2.72
CA PHE A 93 -9.02 18.88 -2.41
C PHE A 93 -8.26 17.86 -3.27
N LEU A 94 -6.97 18.12 -3.47
CA LEU A 94 -6.01 17.23 -4.14
C LEU A 94 -4.71 17.16 -3.33
N PHE A 95 -3.91 16.12 -3.55
CA PHE A 95 -2.61 15.97 -2.91
C PHE A 95 -1.48 16.57 -3.77
N SER A 96 -0.35 16.86 -3.12
CA SER A 96 0.93 17.12 -3.79
C SER A 96 1.95 16.02 -3.49
N SER A 97 2.71 15.59 -4.50
CA SER A 97 3.86 14.69 -4.37
C SER A 97 5.07 15.36 -3.72
N ARG A 98 5.11 16.70 -3.67
CA ARG A 98 6.10 17.48 -2.92
C ARG A 98 5.96 17.32 -1.41
N ASN A 99 4.78 16.95 -0.92
CA ASN A 99 4.58 16.72 0.49
C ASN A 99 5.14 15.34 0.90
N PRO A 100 6.12 15.25 1.83
CA PRO A 100 6.72 13.98 2.24
C PRO A 100 5.71 13.02 2.88
N ILE A 101 4.65 13.53 3.54
CA ILE A 101 3.62 12.71 4.17
C ILE A 101 2.78 12.00 3.10
N THR A 102 2.46 12.68 1.99
CA THR A 102 1.79 12.09 0.82
C THR A 102 2.62 10.94 0.24
N VAL A 103 3.92 11.16 0.00
CA VAL A 103 4.80 10.12 -0.56
C VAL A 103 4.91 8.93 0.41
N GLN A 104 5.07 9.20 1.71
CA GLN A 104 5.06 8.15 2.72
C GLN A 104 3.74 7.37 2.72
N ARG A 105 2.58 8.03 2.60
CA ARG A 105 1.27 7.37 2.50
C ARG A 105 1.17 6.45 1.28
N HIS A 106 1.67 6.89 0.13
CA HIS A 106 1.66 6.07 -1.09
C HIS A 106 2.50 4.80 -0.94
N PHE A 107 3.63 4.87 -0.23
CA PHE A 107 4.46 3.71 0.11
C PHE A 107 3.88 2.87 1.27
N HIS A 108 3.17 3.49 2.19
CA HIS A 108 2.45 2.79 3.26
C HIS A 108 1.37 1.90 2.67
N TRP A 109 0.62 2.37 1.67
CA TRP A 109 -0.33 1.53 0.93
C TRP A 109 0.34 0.44 0.12
N MET A 110 1.55 0.65 -0.43
CA MET A 110 2.29 -0.48 -1.00
C MET A 110 2.53 -1.55 0.06
N ALA A 111 2.92 -1.16 1.28
CA ALA A 111 3.17 -2.08 2.39
C ALA A 111 1.89 -2.73 2.96
N GLU A 112 0.76 -2.02 3.05
CA GLU A 112 -0.54 -2.59 3.46
C GLU A 112 -1.10 -3.59 2.42
N HIS A 113 -0.61 -3.54 1.18
CA HIS A 113 -1.00 -4.41 0.08
C HIS A 113 0.12 -5.35 -0.40
N ASP A 114 1.20 -5.53 0.38
CA ASP A 114 2.37 -6.35 0.04
C ASP A 114 3.07 -6.06 -1.31
N VAL A 115 2.73 -4.95 -1.97
CA VAL A 115 3.45 -4.43 -3.15
C VAL A 115 4.89 -4.11 -2.72
N ASP A 116 5.85 -4.62 -3.46
CA ASP A 116 7.25 -4.68 -3.01
C ASP A 116 7.93 -3.32 -2.95
N GLY A 117 7.59 -2.43 -3.88
CA GLY A 117 8.22 -1.13 -4.01
C GLY A 117 8.11 -0.55 -5.40
N ALA A 118 8.87 0.52 -5.66
CA ALA A 118 8.69 1.33 -6.86
C ALA A 118 9.99 1.77 -7.55
N SER A 119 9.93 1.87 -8.88
CA SER A 119 10.88 2.71 -9.60
C SER A 119 10.48 4.19 -9.50
N PHE A 120 11.47 5.08 -9.56
CA PHE A 120 11.26 6.52 -9.63
C PHE A 120 11.91 7.12 -10.88
N PRO A 121 11.14 7.76 -11.79
CA PRO A 121 11.65 8.26 -13.06
C PRO A 121 12.39 9.59 -12.91
N ARG A 122 13.51 9.69 -13.64
CA ARG A 122 14.30 10.90 -13.84
C ARG A 122 14.28 11.25 -15.32
N TRP A 123 13.59 12.33 -15.64
CA TRP A 123 13.30 12.73 -17.02
C TRP A 123 14.45 13.57 -17.60
N VAL A 124 15.23 12.96 -18.48
CA VAL A 124 16.56 13.45 -18.87
C VAL A 124 16.50 14.76 -19.65
N GLY A 125 15.43 14.98 -20.44
CA GLY A 125 15.19 16.23 -21.17
C GLY A 125 15.05 17.50 -20.30
N TYR A 126 15.00 17.34 -18.97
CA TYR A 126 14.98 18.44 -17.99
C TYR A 126 16.27 18.54 -17.16
N LEU A 127 17.12 17.51 -17.15
CA LEU A 127 18.35 17.47 -16.34
C LEU A 127 19.44 18.39 -16.89
N GLY A 128 19.53 18.51 -18.22
CA GLY A 128 20.54 19.32 -18.92
C GLY A 128 20.23 20.81 -19.08
N LYS A 129 19.12 21.33 -18.53
CA LYS A 129 18.62 22.70 -18.81
C LYS A 129 18.66 23.64 -17.60
N GLY A 130 19.86 24.03 -17.15
CA GLY A 130 20.06 25.07 -16.12
C GLY A 130 19.28 24.83 -14.82
N GLN A 131 18.79 25.90 -14.18
CA GLN A 131 17.82 25.77 -13.09
C GLN A 131 16.43 25.38 -13.63
N ASN A 132 16.24 24.08 -13.86
CA ASN A 132 14.98 23.54 -14.33
C ASN A 132 14.03 23.22 -13.17
N LEU A 133 12.82 23.79 -13.20
CA LEU A 133 11.74 23.55 -12.22
C LEU A 133 11.42 22.08 -12.00
N TRP A 134 11.56 21.25 -13.04
CA TRP A 134 11.30 19.82 -12.96
C TRP A 134 12.45 19.08 -12.29
N ARG A 135 13.70 19.52 -12.50
CA ARG A 135 14.86 18.96 -11.83
C ARG A 135 14.77 19.21 -10.32
N SER A 136 14.56 20.46 -9.89
CA SER A 136 14.44 20.77 -8.45
C SER A 136 13.33 19.96 -7.77
N MET A 137 12.16 19.85 -8.40
CA MET A 137 11.04 19.07 -7.86
C MET A 137 11.33 17.55 -7.85
N ASN A 138 11.99 17.02 -8.88
CA ASN A 138 12.37 15.61 -8.94
C ASN A 138 13.53 15.27 -7.97
N ASP A 139 14.41 16.24 -7.69
CA ASP A 139 15.46 16.18 -6.66
C ASP A 139 14.93 16.32 -5.23
N GLU A 140 13.76 16.95 -5.04
CA GLU A 140 13.03 16.98 -3.78
C GLU A 140 12.30 15.63 -3.55
N VAL A 141 11.51 15.19 -4.53
CA VAL A 141 10.66 13.99 -4.41
C VAL A 141 11.46 12.69 -4.35
N ILE A 142 12.65 12.59 -4.95
CA ILE A 142 13.53 11.42 -4.79
C ILE A 142 13.95 11.19 -3.33
N ASP A 143 14.15 12.27 -2.56
CA ASP A 143 14.50 12.15 -1.13
C ASP A 143 13.30 11.68 -0.32
N HIS A 144 12.09 12.12 -0.68
CA HIS A 144 10.84 11.63 -0.10
C HIS A 144 10.61 10.16 -0.42
N VAL A 145 10.87 9.73 -1.67
CA VAL A 145 10.78 8.33 -2.09
C VAL A 145 11.74 7.44 -1.30
N ARG A 146 13.01 7.85 -1.16
CA ARG A 146 14.01 7.10 -0.37
C ARG A 146 13.56 6.96 1.10
N GLN A 147 13.16 8.06 1.74
CA GLN A 147 12.71 8.06 3.13
C GLN A 147 11.44 7.23 3.34
N ALA A 148 10.49 7.30 2.42
CA ALA A 148 9.26 6.51 2.43
C ALA A 148 9.54 5.01 2.26
N ALA A 149 10.43 4.63 1.33
CA ALA A 149 10.84 3.25 1.11
C ALA A 149 11.52 2.64 2.35
N GLU A 150 12.46 3.38 2.96
CA GLU A 150 13.13 2.98 4.20
C GLU A 150 12.14 2.74 5.35
N LYS A 151 11.21 3.68 5.55
CA LYS A 151 10.23 3.70 6.64
C LYS A 151 9.15 2.63 6.52
N GLU A 152 8.62 2.41 5.31
CA GLU A 152 7.55 1.43 5.03
C GLU A 152 8.11 0.07 4.58
N GLY A 153 9.43 -0.10 4.62
CA GLY A 153 10.11 -1.35 4.28
C GLY A 153 9.89 -1.81 2.83
N ARG A 154 9.71 -0.87 1.90
CA ARG A 154 9.58 -1.13 0.46
C ARG A 154 10.93 -0.98 -0.23
N VAL A 155 11.12 -1.58 -1.39
CA VAL A 155 12.30 -1.32 -2.23
C VAL A 155 12.10 -0.08 -3.11
N PHE A 156 13.19 0.53 -3.57
CA PHE A 156 13.11 1.51 -4.67
C PHE A 156 14.31 1.43 -5.63
N ALA A 157 14.12 1.88 -6.86
CA ALA A 157 15.16 1.94 -7.90
C ALA A 157 15.01 3.21 -8.74
N ILE A 158 16.10 3.67 -9.37
CA ILE A 158 16.06 4.80 -10.30
C ILE A 158 15.73 4.31 -11.71
N GLU A 159 14.80 4.99 -12.36
CA GLU A 159 14.48 4.84 -13.78
C GLU A 159 14.91 6.11 -14.53
N TYR A 160 15.62 5.99 -15.65
CA TYR A 160 15.95 7.12 -16.52
C TYR A 160 15.05 7.14 -17.76
N ASP A 161 14.34 8.24 -17.94
CA ASP A 161 13.41 8.47 -19.06
C ASP A 161 14.01 9.46 -20.07
N VAL A 162 14.49 8.92 -21.20
CA VAL A 162 15.25 9.69 -22.22
C VAL A 162 14.39 10.25 -23.36
N LYS A 163 13.05 10.16 -23.29
CA LYS A 163 12.12 10.45 -24.41
C LYS A 163 12.33 11.77 -25.17
N VAL A 164 12.87 12.79 -24.52
CA VAL A 164 12.90 14.19 -25.01
C VAL A 164 14.31 14.67 -25.35
N VAL A 165 15.26 13.76 -25.57
CA VAL A 165 16.64 14.09 -25.98
C VAL A 165 16.90 13.49 -27.35
N SER A 166 17.21 14.33 -28.34
CA SER A 166 17.58 13.85 -29.67
C SER A 166 18.96 13.22 -29.63
N ALA A 167 19.20 12.11 -30.34
CA ALA A 167 20.52 11.50 -30.39
C ALA A 167 21.61 12.36 -31.06
N ASN A 168 21.22 13.45 -31.74
CA ASN A 168 22.16 14.48 -32.21
C ASN A 168 22.76 15.29 -31.06
N ASP A 169 22.16 15.28 -29.86
CA ASP A 169 22.78 15.78 -28.64
C ASP A 169 23.85 14.78 -28.14
N VAL A 170 25.10 15.05 -28.49
CA VAL A 170 26.31 14.41 -27.92
C VAL A 170 26.35 14.51 -26.37
N ALA A 171 25.47 15.32 -25.78
CA ALA A 171 25.28 15.48 -24.34
C ALA A 171 24.54 14.33 -23.63
N LEU A 172 23.77 13.44 -24.30
CA LEU A 172 22.88 12.49 -23.59
C LEU A 172 23.61 11.62 -22.56
N ALA A 173 24.68 10.93 -22.97
CA ALA A 173 25.47 10.09 -22.07
C ALA A 173 26.15 10.90 -20.96
N GLY A 174 26.57 12.14 -21.24
CA GLY A 174 27.16 13.05 -20.25
C GLY A 174 26.16 13.55 -19.20
N ILE A 175 24.91 13.86 -19.61
CA ILE A 175 23.83 14.25 -18.70
C ILE A 175 23.48 13.09 -17.76
N LEU A 176 23.37 11.86 -18.30
CA LEU A 176 23.13 10.65 -17.53
C LEU A 176 24.28 10.37 -16.54
N GLU A 177 25.54 10.44 -16.99
CA GLU A 177 26.72 10.23 -16.14
C GLU A 177 26.79 11.27 -15.00
N GLN A 178 26.53 12.55 -15.30
CA GLN A 178 26.58 13.62 -14.32
C GLN A 178 25.45 13.53 -13.28
N ASP A 179 24.22 13.20 -13.70
CA ASP A 179 23.10 13.03 -12.79
C ASP A 179 23.29 11.79 -11.91
N TRP A 180 23.71 10.65 -12.48
CA TRP A 180 23.96 9.44 -11.70
C TRP A 180 25.08 9.64 -10.67
N LYS A 181 26.17 10.32 -11.04
CA LYS A 181 27.22 10.72 -10.09
C LYS A 181 26.65 11.56 -8.93
N ASN A 182 25.80 12.53 -9.23
CA ASN A 182 25.11 13.34 -8.22
C ASN A 182 24.21 12.48 -7.30
N LEU A 183 23.45 11.52 -7.84
CA LEU A 183 22.63 10.62 -7.03
C LEU A 183 23.46 9.70 -6.13
N VAL A 184 24.54 9.12 -6.67
CA VAL A 184 25.37 8.15 -5.96
C VAL A 184 26.24 8.82 -4.90
N TYR A 185 26.92 9.91 -5.23
CA TYR A 185 27.96 10.50 -4.37
C TYR A 185 27.44 11.66 -3.50
N GLU A 186 26.60 12.55 -4.03
CA GLU A 186 26.07 13.71 -3.27
C GLU A 186 24.81 13.34 -2.47
N LYS A 187 23.82 12.71 -3.11
CA LYS A 187 22.59 12.25 -2.44
C LYS A 187 22.74 10.89 -1.72
N GLY A 188 23.82 10.16 -1.95
CA GLY A 188 24.09 8.87 -1.30
C GLY A 188 23.02 7.80 -1.57
N VAL A 189 22.37 7.81 -2.74
CA VAL A 189 21.15 7.00 -3.00
C VAL A 189 21.38 5.50 -2.79
N LEU A 190 22.58 5.00 -3.10
CA LEU A 190 22.98 3.60 -2.96
C LEU A 190 23.33 3.18 -1.53
N ASN A 191 23.45 4.15 -0.60
CA ASN A 191 23.66 3.90 0.83
C ASN A 191 22.35 3.51 1.52
N SER A 192 21.21 3.70 0.88
CA SER A 192 19.92 3.25 1.41
C SER A 192 19.88 1.72 1.48
N PRO A 193 19.52 1.12 2.62
CA PRO A 193 19.33 -0.33 2.73
C PRO A 193 18.13 -0.82 1.90
N ASN A 194 17.29 0.10 1.42
CA ASN A 194 16.09 -0.16 0.64
C ASN A 194 16.28 0.09 -0.87
N TYR A 195 17.49 0.45 -1.32
CA TYR A 195 17.80 0.51 -2.75
C TYR A 195 17.82 -0.92 -3.32
N LEU A 196 17.02 -1.16 -4.37
CA LEU A 196 16.86 -2.48 -4.99
C LEU A 196 18.14 -2.94 -5.67
N ARG A 197 18.52 -4.19 -5.40
CA ARG A 197 19.69 -4.87 -5.97
C ARG A 197 19.29 -6.20 -6.59
N GLU A 198 20.15 -6.73 -7.44
CA GLU A 198 20.10 -8.11 -7.91
C GLU A 198 21.53 -8.65 -7.91
N ASN A 199 21.77 -9.74 -7.18
CA ASN A 199 23.12 -10.31 -6.97
C ASN A 199 24.15 -9.26 -6.49
N GLY A 200 23.72 -8.36 -5.60
CA GLY A 200 24.52 -7.28 -5.02
C GLY A 200 24.61 -5.99 -5.87
N LYS A 201 24.38 -6.07 -7.18
CA LYS A 201 24.43 -4.91 -8.09
C LYS A 201 23.18 -4.03 -7.92
N PRO A 202 23.29 -2.69 -7.83
CA PRO A 202 22.15 -1.79 -7.91
C PRO A 202 21.33 -1.99 -9.18
N VAL A 203 20.01 -2.03 -9.06
CA VAL A 203 19.10 -2.02 -10.20
C VAL A 203 18.96 -0.60 -10.75
N ILE A 204 19.09 -0.46 -12.07
CA ILE A 204 18.82 0.77 -12.82
C ILE A 204 17.89 0.43 -13.98
N LEU A 205 16.79 1.18 -14.14
CA LEU A 205 15.86 1.01 -15.25
C LEU A 205 16.12 2.10 -16.30
N LEU A 206 16.15 1.76 -17.59
CA LEU A 206 16.25 2.72 -18.69
C LEU A 206 15.01 2.61 -19.59
N THR A 207 14.35 3.72 -19.92
CA THR A 207 13.14 3.74 -20.75
C THR A 207 13.28 4.70 -21.94
N HIS A 208 12.54 4.44 -23.03
CA HIS A 208 12.58 5.14 -24.32
C HIS A 208 13.84 4.93 -25.21
N LEU A 209 14.68 3.94 -24.91
CA LEU A 209 15.82 3.54 -25.76
C LEU A 209 15.35 2.57 -26.88
N GLY A 210 15.65 2.90 -28.14
CA GLY A 210 15.21 2.14 -29.33
C GLY A 210 13.69 2.17 -29.59
N TRP A 211 13.00 3.20 -29.10
CA TRP A 211 11.63 3.51 -29.49
C TRP A 211 11.60 4.23 -30.84
N ARG A 212 10.53 4.03 -31.61
CA ARG A 212 10.33 4.70 -32.90
C ARG A 212 10.41 6.21 -32.76
N ASP A 213 11.06 6.85 -33.73
CA ASP A 213 11.28 8.30 -33.84
C ASP A 213 12.08 8.93 -32.68
N ALA A 214 12.62 8.13 -31.74
CA ALA A 214 13.48 8.65 -30.67
C ALA A 214 14.89 9.04 -31.17
N GLY A 215 15.27 8.65 -32.39
CA GLY A 215 16.55 8.98 -33.03
C GLY A 215 17.79 8.27 -32.46
N HIS A 216 17.65 7.54 -31.35
CA HIS A 216 18.74 6.76 -30.74
C HIS A 216 19.38 5.79 -31.73
N THR A 217 20.68 5.55 -31.58
CA THR A 217 21.41 4.50 -32.34
C THR A 217 21.79 3.32 -31.43
N PRO A 218 21.94 2.10 -31.98
CA PRO A 218 22.46 0.94 -31.26
C PRO A 218 23.77 1.24 -30.51
N THR A 219 24.73 1.89 -31.17
CA THR A 219 26.01 2.33 -30.59
C THR A 219 25.84 3.27 -29.39
N LEU A 220 24.92 4.24 -29.46
CA LEU A 220 24.60 5.12 -28.33
C LEU A 220 24.03 4.34 -27.14
N VAL A 221 23.12 3.38 -27.38
CA VAL A 221 22.55 2.55 -26.31
C VAL A 221 23.63 1.69 -25.64
N ARG A 222 24.49 1.00 -26.42
CA ARG A 222 25.64 0.26 -25.86
C ARG A 222 26.53 1.17 -24.99
N SER A 223 26.80 2.38 -25.47
CA SER A 223 27.64 3.36 -24.76
C SER A 223 27.02 3.82 -23.44
N ILE A 224 25.70 4.01 -23.38
CA ILE A 224 24.96 4.35 -22.16
C ILE A 224 25.00 3.19 -21.15
N VAL A 225 24.74 1.95 -21.59
CA VAL A 225 24.78 0.77 -20.71
C VAL A 225 26.19 0.54 -20.16
N ALA A 226 27.21 0.59 -21.02
CA ALA A 226 28.61 0.46 -20.63
C ALA A 226 29.05 1.59 -19.67
N MET A 227 28.58 2.83 -19.88
CA MET A 227 28.80 3.95 -18.97
C MET A 227 28.23 3.65 -17.58
N PHE A 228 26.95 3.26 -17.47
CA PHE A 228 26.32 2.96 -16.18
C PHE A 228 27.04 1.85 -15.41
N ARG A 229 27.40 0.75 -16.08
CA ARG A 229 28.20 -0.34 -15.47
C ARG A 229 29.56 0.15 -14.97
N ARG A 230 30.27 0.95 -15.78
CA ARG A 230 31.60 1.51 -15.46
C ARG A 230 31.59 2.44 -14.25
N ILE A 231 30.58 3.31 -14.12
CA ILE A 231 30.58 4.37 -13.11
C ILE A 231 29.84 3.99 -11.81
N THR A 232 29.11 2.87 -11.80
CA THR A 232 28.38 2.38 -10.62
C THR A 232 29.29 1.55 -9.73
N PRO A 233 29.44 1.89 -8.43
CA PRO A 233 30.24 1.09 -7.50
C PRO A 233 29.71 -0.35 -7.39
N GLY A 234 30.52 -1.31 -7.81
CA GLY A 234 30.18 -2.74 -7.79
C GLY A 234 29.38 -3.24 -9.01
N ASP A 235 29.45 -2.54 -10.15
CA ASP A 235 28.67 -2.81 -11.37
C ASP A 235 27.15 -2.53 -11.19
N ALA A 236 26.37 -2.59 -12.26
CA ALA A 236 24.93 -2.33 -12.26
C ALA A 236 24.14 -3.47 -12.91
N TYR A 237 22.95 -3.76 -12.40
CA TYR A 237 21.95 -4.61 -13.04
C TYR A 237 20.98 -3.71 -13.81
N ILE A 238 21.02 -3.76 -15.15
CA ILE A 238 20.37 -2.78 -16.00
C ILE A 238 19.16 -3.40 -16.70
N THR A 239 17.99 -2.86 -16.38
CA THR A 239 16.69 -3.23 -16.98
C THR A 239 16.33 -2.24 -18.07
N VAL A 240 15.77 -2.70 -19.19
CA VAL A 240 15.18 -1.81 -20.21
C VAL A 240 13.65 -1.93 -20.27
N TYR A 241 12.96 -0.78 -20.26
CA TYR A 241 11.54 -0.70 -20.55
C TYR A 241 11.33 -0.43 -22.05
N LEU A 242 10.85 -1.46 -22.76
CA LEU A 242 10.88 -1.59 -24.22
C LEU A 242 9.58 -1.16 -24.90
N PRO A 243 9.61 -0.90 -26.21
CA PRO A 243 8.41 -0.88 -27.06
C PRO A 243 7.58 -2.16 -26.92
N THR A 244 6.29 -2.07 -27.25
CA THR A 244 5.35 -3.19 -27.20
C THR A 244 5.73 -4.27 -28.20
N LEU A 245 6.15 -3.91 -29.42
CA LEU A 245 6.54 -4.84 -30.49
C LEU A 245 8.06 -4.88 -30.73
N TRP A 246 8.85 -4.73 -29.65
CA TRP A 246 10.32 -4.77 -29.66
C TRP A 246 10.90 -5.94 -30.48
N ARG A 247 10.32 -7.14 -30.36
CA ARG A 247 10.79 -8.38 -31.00
C ARG A 247 10.67 -8.37 -32.54
N THR A 248 9.75 -7.60 -33.10
CA THR A 248 9.52 -7.53 -34.55
C THR A 248 9.96 -6.20 -35.18
N SER A 249 10.44 -5.23 -34.38
CA SER A 249 10.80 -3.88 -34.84
C SER A 249 9.64 -3.12 -35.51
N GLU A 250 8.40 -3.42 -35.11
CA GLU A 250 7.16 -2.88 -35.67
C GLU A 250 6.51 -1.82 -34.78
N VAL A 251 5.57 -1.05 -35.37
CA VAL A 251 4.65 -0.08 -34.73
C VAL A 251 5.31 0.97 -33.83
N ASP A 252 5.69 0.62 -32.59
CA ASP A 252 6.28 1.51 -31.59
C ASP A 252 7.79 1.28 -31.39
N ALA A 253 8.34 0.20 -31.95
CA ALA A 253 9.77 -0.05 -31.99
C ALA A 253 10.46 0.66 -33.16
N ASP A 254 11.73 1.00 -32.95
CA ASP A 254 12.63 1.46 -34.00
C ASP A 254 12.82 0.33 -35.05
N PRO A 255 12.77 0.64 -36.36
CA PRO A 255 12.87 -0.36 -37.42
C PRO A 255 14.27 -0.95 -37.61
N ASN A 256 15.32 -0.42 -36.98
CA ASN A 256 16.67 -1.01 -37.07
C ASN A 256 16.71 -2.35 -36.31
N PRO A 257 16.94 -3.49 -37.00
CA PRO A 257 16.91 -4.81 -36.36
C PRO A 257 18.02 -5.02 -35.33
N GLU A 258 19.12 -4.25 -35.42
CA GLU A 258 20.23 -4.30 -34.46
C GLU A 258 19.80 -3.96 -33.02
N PHE A 259 18.68 -3.26 -32.83
CA PHE A 259 18.15 -3.01 -31.49
C PHE A 259 17.74 -4.29 -30.76
N VAL A 260 17.27 -5.33 -31.47
CA VAL A 260 16.95 -6.63 -30.87
C VAL A 260 18.21 -7.26 -30.26
N ASP A 261 19.34 -7.20 -30.97
CA ASP A 261 20.62 -7.66 -30.48
C ASP A 261 21.14 -6.80 -29.32
N VAL A 262 20.98 -5.47 -29.37
CA VAL A 262 21.34 -4.59 -28.24
C VAL A 262 20.54 -4.92 -26.99
N TRP A 263 19.22 -5.09 -27.10
CA TRP A 263 18.37 -5.37 -25.94
C TRP A 263 18.70 -6.74 -25.31
N LEU A 264 19.00 -7.75 -26.12
CA LEU A 264 19.38 -9.08 -25.63
C LEU A 264 20.84 -9.17 -25.14
N ASN A 265 21.78 -8.45 -25.76
CA ASN A 265 23.21 -8.57 -25.42
C ASN A 265 23.67 -7.57 -24.36
N GLU A 266 23.07 -6.39 -24.25
CA GLU A 266 23.53 -5.38 -23.29
C GLU A 266 22.81 -5.45 -21.94
N PHE A 267 21.49 -5.68 -21.90
CA PHE A 267 20.67 -5.56 -20.69
C PHE A 267 20.55 -6.85 -19.88
N ASP A 268 20.38 -6.74 -18.57
CA ASP A 268 20.22 -7.89 -17.67
C ASP A 268 18.74 -8.33 -17.59
N ALA A 269 17.80 -7.38 -17.75
CA ALA A 269 16.37 -7.64 -17.84
C ALA A 269 15.68 -6.80 -18.92
N ILE A 270 14.57 -7.34 -19.46
CA ILE A 270 13.68 -6.60 -20.34
C ILE A 270 12.26 -6.52 -19.77
N CYS A 271 11.62 -5.36 -19.97
CA CYS A 271 10.23 -5.10 -19.58
C CYS A 271 9.47 -4.47 -20.76
N PRO A 272 8.82 -5.26 -21.64
CA PRO A 272 8.04 -4.72 -22.75
C PRO A 272 6.87 -3.87 -22.30
N HIS A 273 6.54 -2.81 -23.05
CA HIS A 273 5.41 -1.93 -22.76
C HIS A 273 4.07 -2.70 -22.74
N VAL A 274 3.15 -2.19 -21.92
CA VAL A 274 1.84 -2.78 -21.67
C VAL A 274 0.98 -2.90 -22.93
N SER A 275 0.22 -4.00 -23.04
CA SER A 275 -0.69 -4.28 -24.16
C SER A 275 -1.97 -4.99 -23.71
N THR A 276 -3.09 -4.73 -24.40
CA THR A 276 -4.36 -5.46 -24.21
C THR A 276 -4.27 -6.95 -24.57
N ASN A 277 -3.30 -7.33 -25.41
CA ASN A 277 -2.99 -8.72 -25.79
C ASN A 277 -1.72 -9.26 -25.08
N ASN A 278 -1.39 -8.69 -23.91
CA ASN A 278 -0.18 -8.99 -23.13
C ASN A 278 0.18 -10.49 -23.07
N GLY A 279 -0.75 -11.38 -22.68
CA GLY A 279 -0.42 -12.78 -22.37
C GLY A 279 0.14 -13.61 -23.54
N GLU A 280 -0.42 -13.46 -24.75
CA GLU A 280 0.07 -14.16 -25.94
C GLU A 280 1.42 -13.59 -26.39
N ARG A 281 1.58 -12.26 -26.32
CA ARG A 281 2.85 -11.60 -26.61
C ARG A 281 3.95 -12.03 -25.63
N MET A 282 3.66 -12.03 -24.33
CA MET A 282 4.60 -12.49 -23.28
C MET A 282 5.14 -13.89 -23.54
N LYS A 283 4.27 -14.81 -23.97
CA LYS A 283 4.69 -16.16 -24.35
C LYS A 283 5.69 -16.12 -25.52
N ALA A 284 5.35 -15.41 -26.60
CA ALA A 284 6.20 -15.30 -27.77
C ALA A 284 7.53 -14.58 -27.48
N ASP A 285 7.52 -13.57 -26.62
CA ASP A 285 8.72 -12.85 -26.15
C ASP A 285 9.65 -13.81 -25.39
N MET A 286 9.15 -14.53 -24.39
CA MET A 286 9.94 -15.48 -23.59
C MET A 286 10.46 -16.67 -24.43
N GLU A 287 9.67 -17.18 -25.37
CA GLU A 287 10.10 -18.22 -26.30
C GLU A 287 11.21 -17.72 -27.24
N PHE A 288 11.14 -16.46 -27.68
CA PHE A 288 12.17 -15.83 -28.50
C PHE A 288 13.48 -15.63 -27.73
N ILE A 289 13.45 -15.07 -26.51
CA ILE A 289 14.63 -14.91 -25.65
C ILE A 289 15.30 -16.27 -25.43
N ARG A 290 14.52 -17.30 -25.06
CA ARG A 290 15.02 -18.67 -24.85
C ARG A 290 15.65 -19.26 -26.11
N LYS A 291 15.11 -18.94 -27.30
CA LYS A 291 15.66 -19.40 -28.58
C LYS A 291 16.98 -18.68 -28.93
N GLN A 292 17.04 -17.36 -28.78
CA GLN A 292 18.22 -16.58 -29.14
C GLN A 292 19.40 -16.83 -28.20
N LEU A 293 19.15 -16.97 -26.91
CA LEU A 293 20.21 -17.20 -25.90
C LEU A 293 20.53 -18.69 -25.67
N LYS A 294 20.00 -19.60 -26.50
CA LYS A 294 20.17 -21.04 -26.32
C LYS A 294 21.63 -21.46 -26.46
N GLY A 295 22.23 -21.93 -25.37
CA GLY A 295 23.63 -22.37 -25.33
C GLY A 295 24.64 -21.26 -25.04
N GLY A 296 24.18 -20.02 -24.86
CA GLY A 296 25.01 -18.93 -24.34
C GLY A 296 25.17 -19.00 -22.81
N GLN A 297 26.16 -18.27 -22.29
CA GLN A 297 26.33 -18.07 -20.83
C GLN A 297 25.45 -16.95 -20.28
N LYS A 298 24.89 -16.09 -21.16
CA LYS A 298 24.05 -14.95 -20.76
C LYS A 298 22.58 -15.36 -20.62
N THR A 299 21.98 -14.96 -19.51
CA THR A 299 20.52 -14.92 -19.31
C THR A 299 20.01 -13.49 -19.40
N VAL A 300 18.73 -13.34 -19.75
CA VAL A 300 17.99 -12.07 -19.71
C VAL A 300 16.66 -12.33 -19.03
N ASP A 301 16.40 -11.62 -17.94
CA ASP A 301 15.17 -11.76 -17.18
C ASP A 301 14.00 -11.06 -17.89
N TYR A 302 12.80 -11.63 -17.78
CA TYR A 302 11.58 -11.07 -18.36
C TYR A 302 10.68 -10.51 -17.27
N ILE A 303 10.45 -9.19 -17.31
CA ILE A 303 9.59 -8.47 -16.37
C ILE A 303 8.26 -8.15 -17.04
N ALA A 304 7.17 -8.72 -16.51
CA ALA A 304 5.84 -8.55 -17.08
C ALA A 304 5.20 -7.22 -16.68
N SER A 305 5.13 -6.26 -17.60
CA SER A 305 4.36 -5.03 -17.37
C SER A 305 2.86 -5.31 -17.36
N VAL A 306 2.12 -4.69 -16.43
CA VAL A 306 0.66 -4.81 -16.29
C VAL A 306 0.03 -3.45 -15.97
N PHE A 307 -1.24 -3.22 -16.35
CA PHE A 307 -1.91 -1.92 -16.19
C PHE A 307 -3.41 -2.09 -15.94
N PRO A 308 -4.07 -1.14 -15.26
CA PRO A 308 -5.49 -1.24 -14.93
C PRO A 308 -6.42 -0.89 -16.10
N GLY A 309 -5.98 -0.03 -17.01
CA GLY A 309 -6.78 0.58 -18.09
C GLY A 309 -6.21 1.96 -18.42
N LYS A 310 -6.92 2.73 -19.26
CA LYS A 310 -6.45 4.05 -19.70
C LYS A 310 -7.58 4.95 -20.20
N SER A 311 -7.56 6.19 -19.74
CA SER A 311 -8.39 7.29 -20.26
C SER A 311 -7.58 8.59 -20.24
N LEU A 312 -7.68 9.38 -21.31
CA LEU A 312 -6.89 10.60 -21.57
C LEU A 312 -7.75 11.73 -22.16
N HIS A 313 -9.06 11.71 -21.95
CA HIS A 313 -10.00 12.59 -22.64
C HIS A 313 -9.72 14.06 -22.34
N ASN A 314 -9.65 14.42 -21.06
CA ASN A 314 -9.34 15.77 -20.61
C ASN A 314 -7.92 16.20 -21.03
N GLN A 315 -6.91 15.33 -20.82
CA GLN A 315 -5.52 15.57 -21.22
C GLN A 315 -5.35 15.89 -22.72
N THR A 316 -6.20 15.32 -23.57
CA THR A 316 -6.09 15.40 -25.03
C THR A 316 -7.18 16.26 -25.68
N SER A 317 -7.82 17.12 -24.87
CA SER A 317 -8.91 18.03 -25.29
C SER A 317 -10.00 17.33 -26.10
N GLY A 318 -10.37 16.12 -25.67
CA GLY A 318 -11.41 15.29 -26.27
C GLY A 318 -10.99 14.44 -27.46
N SER A 319 -9.77 14.58 -27.99
CA SER A 319 -9.32 13.80 -29.17
C SER A 319 -9.13 12.30 -28.89
N LYS A 320 -8.95 11.90 -27.62
CA LYS A 320 -9.17 10.51 -27.19
C LYS A 320 -10.57 10.36 -26.60
N LYS A 321 -11.27 9.29 -27.01
CA LYS A 321 -12.58 8.92 -26.48
C LYS A 321 -12.51 8.70 -24.96
N TRP A 322 -13.57 9.11 -24.25
CA TRP A 322 -13.77 8.79 -22.84
C TRP A 322 -13.66 7.28 -22.57
N ASN A 323 -12.88 6.90 -21.54
CA ASN A 323 -12.66 5.53 -21.10
C ASN A 323 -12.30 4.54 -22.24
N TYR A 324 -11.42 4.95 -23.16
CA TYR A 324 -11.15 4.19 -24.39
C TYR A 324 -10.43 2.84 -24.16
N LEU A 325 -9.69 2.67 -23.07
CA LEU A 325 -9.24 1.37 -22.57
C LEU A 325 -9.85 1.14 -21.18
N LYS A 326 -11.05 0.57 -21.17
CA LYS A 326 -11.82 0.25 -19.96
C LYS A 326 -11.02 -0.53 -18.94
N ARG A 327 -11.32 -0.29 -17.66
CA ARG A 327 -10.76 -1.04 -16.55
C ARG A 327 -11.54 -2.34 -16.28
N ASP A 328 -12.83 -2.32 -16.61
CA ASP A 328 -13.75 -3.48 -16.58
C ASP A 328 -13.66 -4.28 -15.26
N GLY A 329 -13.87 -3.58 -14.15
CA GLY A 329 -13.81 -4.18 -12.81
C GLY A 329 -12.43 -4.71 -12.41
N GLY A 330 -11.36 -4.36 -13.14
CA GLY A 330 -10.02 -4.93 -12.97
C GLY A 330 -9.73 -6.17 -13.83
N ARG A 331 -10.65 -6.61 -14.69
CA ARG A 331 -10.46 -7.77 -15.58
C ARG A 331 -9.30 -7.59 -16.55
N LEU A 332 -9.06 -6.36 -17.03
CA LEU A 332 -7.93 -6.04 -17.90
C LEU A 332 -6.58 -6.27 -17.18
N LEU A 333 -6.46 -5.76 -15.94
CA LEU A 333 -5.29 -5.97 -15.07
C LEU A 333 -5.10 -7.47 -14.77
N TRP A 334 -6.17 -8.15 -14.37
CA TRP A 334 -6.14 -9.57 -14.03
C TRP A 334 -5.73 -10.46 -15.20
N LYS A 335 -6.19 -10.15 -16.43
CA LYS A 335 -5.76 -10.85 -17.66
C LYS A 335 -4.24 -10.76 -17.85
N GLY A 336 -3.64 -9.61 -17.53
CA GLY A 336 -2.18 -9.42 -17.55
C GLY A 336 -1.46 -10.26 -16.49
N ILE A 337 -1.93 -10.18 -15.23
CA ILE A 337 -1.37 -10.90 -14.08
C ILE A 337 -1.46 -12.42 -14.29
N TYR A 338 -2.62 -12.94 -14.70
CA TYR A 338 -2.80 -14.36 -15.03
C TYR A 338 -1.90 -14.81 -16.19
N GLY A 339 -1.75 -14.00 -17.23
CA GLY A 339 -0.83 -14.28 -18.33
C GLY A 339 0.62 -14.45 -17.87
N ALA A 340 1.11 -13.50 -17.07
CA ALA A 340 2.47 -13.52 -16.51
C ALA A 340 2.67 -14.70 -15.54
N SER A 341 1.73 -14.90 -14.62
CA SER A 341 1.74 -15.98 -13.63
C SER A 341 1.75 -17.37 -14.28
N LYS A 342 0.90 -17.60 -15.30
CA LYS A 342 0.88 -18.86 -16.07
C LYS A 342 2.20 -19.15 -16.79
N LEU A 343 2.96 -18.12 -17.15
CA LEU A 343 4.26 -18.25 -17.82
C LEU A 343 5.43 -18.41 -16.83
N GLY A 344 5.19 -18.37 -15.52
CA GLY A 344 6.22 -18.46 -14.50
C GLY A 344 7.10 -17.21 -14.41
N VAL A 345 6.58 -16.04 -14.80
CA VAL A 345 7.30 -14.76 -14.67
C VAL A 345 7.51 -14.44 -13.20
N ARG A 346 8.75 -14.09 -12.84
CA ARG A 346 9.16 -13.82 -11.45
C ARG A 346 9.01 -12.36 -11.02
N THR A 347 8.95 -11.41 -11.95
CA THR A 347 8.77 -9.99 -11.61
C THR A 347 7.67 -9.38 -12.46
N MET A 348 6.69 -8.75 -11.81
CA MET A 348 5.65 -7.98 -12.47
C MET A 348 5.86 -6.48 -12.22
N TYR A 349 5.47 -5.65 -13.19
CA TYR A 349 5.67 -4.20 -13.15
C TYR A 349 4.35 -3.45 -13.43
N GLY A 350 3.74 -2.91 -12.39
CA GLY A 350 2.51 -2.13 -12.47
C GLY A 350 2.73 -0.73 -13.03
N VAL A 351 2.11 -0.45 -14.17
CA VAL A 351 2.07 0.85 -14.85
C VAL A 351 0.68 1.46 -14.62
N SER A 352 0.49 2.36 -13.66
CA SER A 352 1.46 2.94 -12.72
C SER A 352 0.78 3.24 -11.38
N TRP A 353 1.53 3.44 -10.30
CA TRP A 353 0.93 3.62 -8.97
C TRP A 353 0.05 4.88 -8.90
N ASP A 354 0.64 6.06 -9.09
CA ASP A 354 0.02 7.38 -8.88
C ASP A 354 -0.37 8.11 -10.17
N ASP A 355 -0.28 7.47 -11.35
CA ASP A 355 -0.42 8.16 -12.64
C ASP A 355 -1.88 8.40 -13.07
N TYR A 356 -2.57 9.32 -12.38
CA TYR A 356 -3.90 9.82 -12.77
C TYR A 356 -3.84 10.61 -14.10
N TYR A 357 -2.69 11.20 -14.43
CA TYR A 357 -2.48 12.08 -15.59
C TYR A 357 -2.56 11.31 -16.91
N ASN A 358 -1.97 10.11 -16.97
CA ASN A 358 -2.13 9.21 -18.11
C ASN A 358 -3.26 8.18 -17.92
N GLY A 359 -4.11 8.33 -16.90
CA GLY A 359 -5.23 7.42 -16.61
C GLY A 359 -4.83 6.02 -16.12
N PHE A 360 -3.56 5.81 -15.76
CA PHE A 360 -2.97 4.52 -15.39
C PHE A 360 -2.99 4.22 -13.88
N ALA A 361 -3.41 5.15 -13.02
CA ALA A 361 -3.35 5.04 -11.57
C ALA A 361 -3.89 3.71 -11.01
N LEU A 362 -3.13 3.10 -10.10
CA LEU A 362 -3.51 1.97 -9.24
C LEU A 362 -3.92 2.44 -7.83
N LEU A 363 -3.47 3.64 -7.43
CA LEU A 363 -3.87 4.34 -6.21
C LEU A 363 -5.38 4.65 -6.14
N PRO A 364 -5.91 5.01 -4.94
CA PRO A 364 -7.33 5.24 -4.73
C PRO A 364 -8.00 6.20 -5.73
N VAL A 365 -9.10 5.74 -6.32
CA VAL A 365 -9.98 6.52 -7.21
C VAL A 365 -11.35 6.64 -6.55
N VAL A 366 -12.05 7.76 -6.78
CA VAL A 366 -13.41 7.99 -6.29
C VAL A 366 -14.33 6.81 -6.66
N PRO A 367 -15.00 6.14 -5.69
CA PRO A 367 -15.80 4.93 -5.97
C PRO A 367 -16.95 5.13 -6.95
N GLN A 368 -17.75 6.19 -6.76
CA GLN A 368 -19.03 6.38 -7.44
C GLN A 368 -19.14 7.78 -8.08
N LYS A 369 -19.79 7.89 -9.25
CA LYS A 369 -19.98 9.16 -9.98
C LYS A 369 -20.63 10.26 -9.14
N ASN A 370 -21.57 9.90 -8.27
CA ASN A 370 -22.24 10.84 -7.36
C ASN A 370 -21.30 11.43 -6.27
N LEU A 371 -20.07 10.94 -6.15
CA LEU A 371 -19.03 11.41 -5.23
C LEU A 371 -17.98 12.29 -5.92
N LEU A 372 -18.05 12.44 -7.25
CA LEU A 372 -17.13 13.27 -8.02
C LEU A 372 -17.36 14.77 -7.75
N PRO A 373 -16.36 15.62 -8.03
CA PRO A 373 -16.56 17.05 -8.11
C PRO A 373 -17.54 17.43 -9.22
N GLN A 374 -18.37 18.44 -8.97
CA GLN A 374 -19.26 19.04 -9.95
C GLN A 374 -18.52 20.18 -10.67
N SER A 375 -18.55 20.16 -12.00
CA SER A 375 -18.04 21.22 -12.86
C SER A 375 -18.97 21.36 -14.06
N ASN A 376 -19.17 22.60 -14.53
CA ASN A 376 -19.92 22.88 -15.76
C ASN A 376 -19.03 22.96 -17.01
N LYS A 377 -17.76 22.54 -16.91
CA LYS A 377 -16.73 22.70 -17.96
C LYS A 377 -15.92 21.45 -18.26
N CYS A 378 -15.91 20.48 -17.35
CA CYS A 378 -15.13 19.26 -17.47
C CYS A 378 -15.80 18.13 -16.69
N GLU A 379 -15.66 16.91 -17.19
CA GLU A 379 -16.14 15.70 -16.52
C GLU A 379 -14.97 14.98 -15.85
N PHE A 380 -15.28 14.20 -14.82
CA PHE A 380 -14.32 13.36 -14.10
C PHE A 380 -14.83 11.91 -14.07
N MET A 381 -13.93 10.98 -13.81
CA MET A 381 -14.17 9.54 -13.84
C MET A 381 -14.03 8.93 -12.44
N ALA A 382 -15.01 8.11 -12.08
CA ALA A 382 -15.06 7.28 -10.87
C ALA A 382 -14.90 5.79 -11.23
N LEU A 383 -14.82 4.91 -10.22
CA LEU A 383 -14.66 3.47 -10.46
C LEU A 383 -15.92 2.78 -11.01
N ASP A 384 -17.10 3.32 -10.75
CA ASP A 384 -18.39 2.87 -11.32
C ASP A 384 -18.59 3.24 -12.80
N GLU A 385 -17.61 3.84 -13.47
CA GLU A 385 -17.64 4.15 -14.91
C GLU A 385 -17.92 2.93 -15.79
N ASP A 386 -17.38 1.77 -15.40
CA ASP A 386 -17.61 0.49 -16.09
C ASP A 386 -18.80 -0.31 -15.54
N GLY A 387 -19.61 0.27 -14.63
CA GLY A 387 -20.83 -0.36 -14.11
C GLY A 387 -20.65 -1.26 -12.88
N TYR A 388 -19.53 -1.14 -12.15
CA TYR A 388 -19.22 -1.95 -10.97
C TYR A 388 -19.19 -1.08 -9.70
N ASP A 389 -19.80 -1.55 -8.61
CA ASP A 389 -19.68 -0.91 -7.28
C ASP A 389 -18.40 -1.43 -6.58
N LEU A 390 -17.35 -0.59 -6.54
CA LEU A 390 -16.00 -0.96 -6.13
C LEU A 390 -15.48 -0.04 -5.03
N PRO A 391 -14.76 -0.56 -4.01
CA PRO A 391 -14.09 0.29 -3.03
C PRO A 391 -12.91 1.02 -3.68
N SER A 392 -12.51 2.18 -3.14
CA SER A 392 -11.48 3.02 -3.79
C SER A 392 -10.11 2.36 -3.88
N ASP A 393 -9.78 1.46 -2.96
CA ASP A 393 -8.53 0.67 -2.92
C ASP A 393 -8.50 -0.55 -3.87
N TRP A 394 -9.54 -0.76 -4.69
CA TRP A 394 -9.73 -2.00 -5.47
C TRP A 394 -8.51 -2.45 -6.29
N TYR A 395 -7.84 -1.53 -6.98
CA TYR A 395 -6.70 -1.87 -7.83
C TYR A 395 -5.43 -2.19 -7.03
N MET A 396 -5.28 -1.62 -5.83
CA MET A 396 -4.19 -1.97 -4.90
C MET A 396 -4.40 -3.39 -4.34
N ARG A 397 -5.64 -3.80 -4.05
CA ARG A 397 -5.97 -5.19 -3.68
C ARG A 397 -5.60 -6.20 -4.77
N ILE A 398 -5.85 -5.86 -6.03
CA ILE A 398 -5.46 -6.69 -7.18
C ILE A 398 -3.93 -6.83 -7.27
N CYS A 399 -3.19 -5.74 -7.05
CA CYS A 399 -1.73 -5.79 -6.98
C CYS A 399 -1.23 -6.66 -5.82
N GLY A 400 -1.86 -6.61 -4.65
CA GLY A 400 -1.49 -7.44 -3.50
C GLY A 400 -1.67 -8.93 -3.75
N LEU A 401 -2.81 -9.36 -4.28
CA LEU A 401 -3.02 -10.78 -4.65
C LEU A 401 -2.01 -11.28 -5.70
N ALA A 402 -1.45 -10.38 -6.52
CA ALA A 402 -0.38 -10.69 -7.46
C ALA A 402 1.00 -10.75 -6.79
N ALA A 403 1.29 -9.84 -5.85
CA ALA A 403 2.52 -9.83 -5.06
C ALA A 403 2.63 -11.11 -4.21
N GLU A 404 1.59 -11.45 -3.45
CA GLU A 404 1.50 -12.71 -2.69
C GLU A 404 1.76 -13.94 -3.59
N ALA A 405 1.17 -13.97 -4.79
CA ALA A 405 1.31 -15.08 -5.71
C ALA A 405 2.76 -15.24 -6.21
N LEU A 406 3.48 -14.13 -6.39
CA LEU A 406 4.91 -14.12 -6.72
C LEU A 406 5.75 -14.57 -5.52
N HIS A 407 5.50 -14.04 -4.32
CA HIS A 407 6.22 -14.38 -3.09
C HIS A 407 6.09 -15.88 -2.76
N GLU A 408 4.91 -16.45 -2.94
CA GLU A 408 4.60 -17.87 -2.71
C GLU A 408 4.91 -18.77 -3.93
N ARG A 409 5.30 -18.17 -5.07
CA ARG A 409 5.51 -18.84 -6.38
C ARG A 409 4.30 -19.70 -6.82
N ARG A 410 3.08 -19.24 -6.55
CA ARG A 410 1.83 -19.90 -6.95
C ARG A 410 1.24 -19.30 -8.23
N SER A 411 0.54 -20.12 -8.99
CA SER A 411 -0.28 -19.67 -10.11
C SER A 411 -1.56 -18.99 -9.60
N VAL A 412 -1.95 -17.87 -10.20
CA VAL A 412 -3.27 -17.25 -9.95
C VAL A 412 -4.36 -17.91 -10.79
N PRO A 413 -5.64 -17.93 -10.36
CA PRO A 413 -6.75 -18.41 -11.18
C PRO A 413 -6.97 -17.54 -12.42
N ARG A 414 -7.50 -18.16 -13.48
CA ARG A 414 -7.87 -17.46 -14.74
C ARG A 414 -8.87 -16.35 -14.53
N GLU A 415 -9.91 -16.62 -13.75
CA GLU A 415 -10.94 -15.65 -13.40
C GLU A 415 -10.51 -14.81 -12.20
N ILE A 416 -10.91 -13.55 -12.20
CA ILE A 416 -10.61 -12.61 -11.11
C ILE A 416 -11.34 -13.07 -9.82
N PRO A 417 -10.62 -13.24 -8.68
CA PRO A 417 -11.19 -13.81 -7.46
C PRO A 417 -12.00 -12.77 -6.67
N TRP A 418 -13.21 -12.46 -7.18
CA TRP A 418 -14.11 -11.43 -6.64
C TRP A 418 -14.32 -11.53 -5.12
N ALA A 419 -14.61 -12.73 -4.60
CA ALA A 419 -14.82 -12.92 -3.16
C ALA A 419 -13.58 -12.51 -2.35
N ASN A 420 -12.39 -12.96 -2.74
CA ASN A 420 -11.12 -12.62 -2.07
C ASN A 420 -10.82 -11.12 -2.12
N LEU A 421 -11.19 -10.43 -3.21
CA LEU A 421 -10.99 -8.99 -3.35
C LEU A 421 -12.02 -8.16 -2.57
N VAL A 422 -13.27 -8.62 -2.46
CA VAL A 422 -14.29 -7.99 -1.62
C VAL A 422 -13.93 -8.14 -0.14
N ASP A 423 -13.66 -9.37 0.30
CA ASP A 423 -13.28 -9.73 1.67
C ASP A 423 -11.76 -9.56 1.94
N TYR A 424 -11.07 -8.76 1.12
CA TYR A 424 -9.60 -8.64 1.14
C TYR A 424 -9.03 -8.39 2.54
N TRP A 425 -9.57 -7.42 3.27
CA TRP A 425 -9.12 -7.07 4.61
C TRP A 425 -9.52 -8.06 5.71
N ALA A 426 -10.41 -9.02 5.43
CA ALA A 426 -10.72 -10.13 6.33
C ALA A 426 -9.71 -11.29 6.17
N ASN A 427 -9.24 -11.51 4.94
CA ASN A 427 -8.27 -12.55 4.59
C ASN A 427 -6.81 -12.09 4.75
N HIS A 428 -6.55 -10.78 4.56
CA HIS A 428 -5.25 -10.14 4.69
C HIS A 428 -5.29 -9.12 5.85
N PRO A 429 -5.27 -9.59 7.12
CA PRO A 429 -5.09 -8.70 8.25
C PRO A 429 -3.74 -8.00 8.11
N ARG A 430 -3.73 -6.67 8.26
CA ARG A 430 -2.63 -5.73 7.92
C ARG A 430 -1.26 -5.96 8.58
N HIS A 431 -1.09 -7.02 9.38
CA HIS A 431 0.11 -7.29 10.16
C HIS A 431 0.30 -8.81 10.38
N GLU A 432 1.53 -9.29 10.25
CA GLU A 432 1.89 -10.63 10.75
C GLU A 432 1.82 -10.69 12.28
N LYS A 433 1.47 -11.87 12.82
CA LYS A 433 1.70 -12.17 14.24
C LYS A 433 3.18 -12.53 14.42
N ALA A 434 3.93 -11.71 15.18
CA ALA A 434 5.32 -11.99 15.48
C ALA A 434 5.48 -13.38 16.14
N SER A 435 6.28 -14.24 15.50
CA SER A 435 6.63 -15.55 16.02
C SER A 435 7.58 -15.41 17.21
N ILE A 436 7.11 -15.80 18.40
CA ILE A 436 7.93 -15.79 19.62
C ILE A 436 8.90 -16.97 19.55
N HIS A 437 10.09 -16.75 19.00
CA HIS A 437 11.22 -17.68 19.16
C HIS A 437 11.69 -17.66 20.62
N THR A 438 11.25 -18.64 21.41
CA THR A 438 11.74 -18.90 22.75
C THR A 438 13.13 -19.54 22.71
N SER A 439 14.18 -18.73 22.78
CA SER A 439 15.53 -19.24 23.03
C SER A 439 15.61 -19.81 24.45
N ARG A 440 15.96 -21.10 24.58
CA ARG A 440 16.13 -21.77 25.87
C ARG A 440 17.32 -21.18 26.64
N TRP A 441 17.03 -20.36 27.64
CA TRP A 441 17.95 -20.09 28.74
C TRP A 441 17.53 -20.91 29.96
N SER A 442 18.06 -22.14 30.04
CA SER A 442 17.90 -23.02 31.19
C SER A 442 19.26 -23.58 31.58
N ASN A 443 19.97 -22.87 32.46
CA ASN A 443 20.86 -23.39 33.50
C ASN A 443 21.66 -22.24 34.13
N ILE A 444 21.25 -21.78 35.32
CA ILE A 444 22.09 -21.37 36.47
C ILE A 444 21.13 -21.25 37.67
N LEU A 445 21.08 -22.31 38.48
CA LEU A 445 20.60 -22.25 39.87
C LEU A 445 21.30 -23.39 40.62
N GLY A 446 22.50 -23.11 41.15
CA GLY A 446 23.27 -24.14 41.82
C GLY A 446 24.76 -23.85 42.01
N ARG A 447 25.10 -22.90 42.88
CA ARG A 447 25.93 -23.16 44.08
C ARG A 447 26.16 -21.91 44.92
N LYS A 448 26.43 -22.15 46.22
CA LYS A 448 26.52 -21.15 47.29
C LYS A 448 27.79 -20.30 47.19
N ALA A 449 27.72 -19.10 47.76
CA ALA A 449 28.85 -18.19 47.93
C ALA A 449 29.98 -18.78 48.81
N LYS A 450 31.23 -18.44 48.45
CA LYS A 450 32.32 -18.16 49.38
C LYS A 450 33.18 -17.02 48.83
N THR A 451 33.41 -16.01 49.65
CA THR A 451 34.44 -14.97 49.50
C THR A 451 35.85 -15.59 49.62
N PRO A 452 36.90 -14.96 49.05
CA PRO A 452 37.63 -13.93 49.80
C PRO A 452 38.12 -12.70 49.01
N ASN A 453 38.51 -11.69 49.79
CA ASN A 453 39.15 -10.44 49.40
C ASN A 453 40.49 -10.65 48.66
N ASN A 454 40.89 -9.68 47.82
CA ASN A 454 41.79 -8.55 48.17
C ASN A 454 42.82 -8.16 47.09
N THR A 455 43.09 -6.85 47.05
CA THR A 455 44.34 -6.16 46.65
C THR A 455 44.93 -6.27 45.24
N ARG A 456 45.10 -5.08 44.63
CA ARG A 456 46.30 -4.58 43.91
C ARG A 456 46.68 -5.27 42.57
N ASP A 457 47.31 -4.62 41.59
CA ASP A 457 47.60 -3.20 41.40
C ASP A 457 47.54 -2.84 39.90
N LEU A 458 47.14 -1.59 39.66
CA LEU A 458 47.66 -0.62 38.69
C LEU A 458 48.73 -1.03 37.63
N GLN A 459 48.44 -0.53 36.41
CA GLN A 459 49.35 0.07 35.40
C GLN A 459 49.90 -0.73 34.21
N LYS A 460 49.64 -0.13 33.02
CA LYS A 460 50.44 -0.07 31.78
C LYS A 460 50.63 -1.39 31.01
N GLY A 461 50.66 -1.42 29.68
CA GLY A 461 50.60 -0.33 28.69
C GLY A 461 51.60 -0.57 27.54
N LYS A 462 51.21 -0.18 26.31
CA LYS A 462 51.83 -0.50 24.99
C LYS A 462 51.53 -1.94 24.51
N VAL A 463 51.02 -2.20 23.30
CA VAL A 463 51.18 -1.63 21.92
C VAL A 463 52.46 -2.11 21.24
N VAL A 464 52.35 -2.33 19.91
CA VAL A 464 53.35 -2.82 18.92
C VAL A 464 53.33 -4.36 18.74
N SER A 465 53.37 -4.96 17.55
CA SER A 465 52.86 -4.63 16.18
C SER A 465 53.17 -5.81 15.23
N LYS A 466 52.38 -6.03 14.16
CA LYS A 466 52.78 -6.73 12.90
C LYS A 466 53.22 -8.22 13.04
N ALA A 467 53.24 -9.08 12.02
CA ALA A 467 52.53 -9.16 10.72
C ALA A 467 52.74 -10.57 10.10
N SER A 468 51.95 -10.90 9.07
CA SER A 468 52.28 -11.76 7.89
C SER A 468 52.63 -13.26 8.03
N GLY A 469 52.24 -14.03 6.99
CA GLY A 469 52.53 -15.47 6.74
C GLY A 469 51.26 -16.32 6.78
N GLN A 470 50.48 -16.59 5.72
CA GLN A 470 50.73 -16.89 4.29
C GLN A 470 51.14 -18.37 4.02
N SER A 471 50.46 -18.97 3.01
CA SER A 471 50.60 -20.34 2.43
C SER A 471 50.21 -21.55 3.31
N GLY A 472 49.68 -22.67 2.78
CA GLY A 472 49.23 -22.98 1.41
C GLY A 472 48.49 -24.35 1.31
N LEU A 473 47.88 -24.61 0.14
CA LEU A 473 47.88 -25.87 -0.69
C LEU A 473 47.88 -27.27 -0.01
N SER A 474 47.25 -28.36 -0.50
CA SER A 474 46.28 -28.59 -1.61
C SER A 474 45.85 -30.08 -1.74
N LEU A 475 44.66 -30.34 -2.33
CA LEU A 475 44.32 -31.42 -3.31
C LEU A 475 44.15 -32.93 -2.96
N HIS A 476 43.27 -33.58 -3.76
CA HIS A 476 42.96 -35.04 -3.97
C HIS A 476 42.21 -35.75 -2.80
N GLY A 477 41.40 -36.82 -2.93
CA GLY A 477 40.84 -37.67 -4.03
C GLY A 477 40.23 -38.97 -3.42
N SER A 478 39.40 -39.85 -4.02
CA SER A 478 38.65 -39.90 -5.31
C SER A 478 37.58 -41.05 -5.31
N ARG A 479 36.60 -41.00 -6.25
CA ARG A 479 35.59 -42.02 -6.73
C ARG A 479 35.52 -43.48 -6.17
N SER A 480 34.29 -44.00 -6.00
CA SER A 480 33.72 -45.27 -6.59
C SER A 480 32.33 -45.59 -5.93
N HIS A 481 31.19 -45.80 -6.62
CA HIS A 481 30.65 -46.88 -7.51
C HIS A 481 29.82 -48.01 -6.83
N SER A 482 28.47 -47.87 -6.87
CA SER A 482 27.40 -48.85 -7.27
C SER A 482 27.29 -50.25 -6.57
N PRO A 483 26.26 -51.12 -6.80
CA PRO A 483 25.01 -51.01 -7.59
C PRO A 483 23.67 -51.54 -6.95
N ASN A 484 22.55 -51.28 -7.64
CA ASN A 484 21.29 -52.08 -7.85
C ASN A 484 20.56 -52.89 -6.74
N ILE A 485 19.21 -52.84 -6.74
CA ILE A 485 18.28 -53.91 -7.23
C ILE A 485 16.80 -53.41 -7.24
N THR A 486 15.92 -54.14 -7.95
CA THR A 486 14.62 -53.77 -8.57
C THR A 486 13.35 -54.35 -7.90
N ALA A 487 12.17 -54.09 -8.52
CA ALA A 487 10.87 -54.79 -8.43
C ALA A 487 9.92 -54.41 -7.26
N GLU A 488 8.59 -54.52 -7.33
CA GLU A 488 7.56 -54.34 -8.40
C GLU A 488 6.17 -54.57 -7.76
N ALA A 489 5.21 -53.66 -8.01
CA ALA A 489 3.75 -53.83 -8.20
C ALA A 489 2.81 -54.70 -7.30
N LYS A 490 1.51 -54.33 -7.39
CA LYS A 490 0.26 -55.06 -7.00
C LYS A 490 -0.10 -55.16 -5.51
N GLU A 491 -1.37 -55.20 -5.09
CA GLU A 491 -2.70 -54.73 -5.56
C GLU A 491 -3.68 -55.00 -4.38
N GLU A 492 -4.86 -54.41 -4.40
CA GLU A 492 -5.96 -54.54 -3.40
C GLU A 492 -6.53 -55.99 -3.30
N PRO A 493 -7.27 -56.42 -2.24
CA PRO A 493 -8.61 -55.86 -1.93
C PRO A 493 -9.15 -55.89 -0.48
N LYS A 494 -10.37 -55.34 -0.34
CA LYS A 494 -11.20 -55.15 0.88
C LYS A 494 -11.91 -56.43 1.39
N ALA A 495 -12.22 -56.50 2.70
CA ALA A 495 -13.53 -56.94 3.23
C ALA A 495 -13.74 -56.72 4.75
N THR A 496 -14.71 -55.86 5.09
CA THR A 496 -15.76 -55.93 6.15
C THR A 496 -15.57 -56.54 7.56
N ASN A 497 -16.01 -55.70 8.54
CA ASN A 497 -16.92 -55.94 9.68
C ASN A 497 -16.41 -56.17 11.13
N GLU A 498 -17.01 -55.35 12.01
CA GLU A 498 -17.42 -55.57 13.42
C GLU A 498 -16.36 -56.00 14.47
N GLY A 499 -16.26 -55.40 15.66
CA GLY A 499 -16.95 -54.24 16.24
C GLY A 499 -17.02 -54.32 17.78
N CYS A 500 -16.42 -53.37 18.50
CA CYS A 500 -16.79 -53.06 19.90
C CYS A 500 -16.29 -51.67 20.32
N SER A 501 -16.96 -51.04 21.28
CA SER A 501 -16.93 -49.59 21.53
C SER A 501 -16.46 -49.20 22.93
N ARG A 502 -15.82 -48.01 23.02
CA ARG A 502 -15.60 -47.12 24.19
C ARG A 502 -14.57 -46.07 23.76
N GLY A 503 -14.77 -44.76 23.89
CA GLY A 503 -15.94 -43.94 24.15
C GLY A 503 -15.49 -42.48 23.97
N ALA A 504 -16.22 -41.66 23.21
CA ALA A 504 -15.79 -40.31 22.84
C ALA A 504 -16.80 -39.27 23.29
N GLU A 505 -16.33 -38.20 23.92
CA GLU A 505 -17.12 -37.02 24.30
C GLU A 505 -17.54 -36.21 23.05
N PRO A 506 -18.82 -35.84 22.92
CA PRO A 506 -19.27 -34.85 21.94
C PRO A 506 -20.10 -33.74 22.61
N SER A 507 -19.53 -32.56 22.85
CA SER A 507 -20.32 -31.44 23.39
C SER A 507 -19.90 -30.02 22.98
N THR A 508 -18.62 -29.68 22.84
CA THR A 508 -18.20 -28.28 22.60
C THR A 508 -18.38 -27.82 21.15
N LYS A 509 -17.68 -28.42 20.18
CA LYS A 509 -17.74 -27.98 18.76
C LYS A 509 -19.15 -27.93 18.16
N LEU A 510 -20.02 -28.88 18.53
CA LEU A 510 -21.38 -28.94 17.99
C LEU A 510 -22.28 -27.84 18.58
N ALA A 511 -22.01 -27.43 19.83
CA ALA A 511 -22.70 -26.32 20.48
C ALA A 511 -22.27 -24.97 19.87
N ASP A 512 -20.98 -24.77 19.59
CA ASP A 512 -20.46 -23.55 18.95
C ASP A 512 -21.06 -23.35 17.55
N ASP A 513 -21.10 -24.40 16.73
CA ASP A 513 -21.68 -24.34 15.39
C ASP A 513 -23.21 -24.12 15.43
N GLN A 514 -23.92 -24.71 16.41
CA GLN A 514 -25.35 -24.43 16.62
C GLN A 514 -25.59 -22.99 17.15
N PHE A 515 -24.73 -22.46 18.00
CA PHE A 515 -24.83 -21.11 18.53
C PHE A 515 -24.55 -20.05 17.46
N GLU A 516 -23.52 -20.23 16.64
CA GLU A 516 -23.26 -19.37 15.47
C GLU A 516 -24.38 -19.46 14.43
N THR A 517 -24.89 -20.66 14.15
CA THR A 517 -26.04 -20.82 13.25
C THR A 517 -27.28 -20.10 13.82
N SER A 518 -27.50 -20.18 15.13
CA SER A 518 -28.58 -19.48 15.83
C SER A 518 -28.43 -17.96 15.77
N LEU A 519 -27.23 -17.42 16.00
CA LEU A 519 -26.92 -15.99 15.87
C LEU A 519 -27.10 -15.48 14.43
N GLN A 520 -26.71 -16.28 13.44
CA GLN A 520 -26.91 -15.95 12.03
C GLN A 520 -28.39 -15.99 11.64
N LEU A 521 -29.16 -16.95 12.16
CA LEU A 521 -30.63 -16.99 11.99
C LEU A 521 -31.30 -15.79 12.65
N LEU A 522 -30.97 -15.48 13.91
CA LEU A 522 -31.43 -14.29 14.63
C LEU A 522 -31.12 -13.02 13.84
N SER A 523 -29.88 -12.85 13.37
CA SER A 523 -29.50 -11.71 12.54
C SER A 523 -30.32 -11.60 11.25
N ARG A 524 -30.65 -12.73 10.59
CA ARG A 524 -31.47 -12.73 9.36
C ARG A 524 -32.93 -12.41 9.66
N VAL A 525 -33.53 -13.02 10.69
CA VAL A 525 -34.93 -12.80 11.11
C VAL A 525 -35.16 -11.36 11.60
N LEU A 526 -34.26 -10.82 12.42
CA LEU A 526 -34.33 -9.45 12.94
C LEU A 526 -34.12 -8.37 11.85
N THR A 527 -33.52 -8.74 10.71
CA THR A 527 -33.42 -7.83 9.57
C THR A 527 -34.75 -7.72 8.81
N GLN A 528 -35.64 -8.71 8.94
CA GLN A 528 -36.89 -8.83 8.16
C GLN A 528 -38.16 -8.29 8.84
N ARG A 529 -38.21 -8.07 10.16
CA ARG A 529 -39.42 -7.52 10.85
C ARG A 529 -39.13 -6.47 11.94
N ALA A 530 -39.73 -5.28 11.74
CA ALA A 530 -40.03 -4.19 12.69
C ALA A 530 -38.93 -3.56 13.58
N SER A 531 -39.06 -2.26 13.85
CA SER A 531 -38.09 -1.41 14.57
C SER A 531 -38.07 -1.56 16.10
N VAL A 532 -39.00 -2.32 16.69
CA VAL A 532 -39.07 -2.53 18.15
C VAL A 532 -38.11 -3.63 18.60
N TRP A 533 -38.13 -4.78 17.93
CA TRP A 533 -37.24 -5.92 18.24
C TRP A 533 -35.76 -5.58 18.15
N LYS A 534 -35.38 -4.72 17.20
CA LYS A 534 -34.00 -4.23 17.05
C LYS A 534 -33.50 -3.41 18.25
N ARG A 535 -34.40 -2.84 19.05
CA ARG A 535 -34.05 -2.07 20.25
C ARG A 535 -33.88 -2.97 21.47
N LEU A 536 -34.76 -3.96 21.66
CA LEU A 536 -34.65 -4.95 22.74
C LEU A 536 -33.36 -5.77 22.62
N VAL A 537 -33.08 -6.34 21.44
CA VAL A 537 -31.88 -7.17 21.22
C VAL A 537 -30.56 -6.38 21.38
N ALA A 538 -30.57 -5.07 21.13
CA ALA A 538 -29.41 -4.21 21.37
C ALA A 538 -29.18 -3.90 22.86
N ILE A 539 -30.15 -4.18 23.74
CA ILE A 539 -30.00 -4.13 25.20
C ILE A 539 -29.49 -5.49 25.70
N ASP A 540 -30.05 -6.59 25.20
CA ASP A 540 -29.68 -7.95 25.63
C ASP A 540 -28.24 -8.31 25.24
N LEU A 541 -27.81 -8.03 23.99
CA LEU A 541 -26.43 -8.28 23.53
C LEU A 541 -25.38 -7.44 24.25
N ASP A 542 -25.79 -6.29 24.78
CA ASP A 542 -24.94 -5.35 25.51
C ASP A 542 -24.74 -5.85 26.95
N GLN A 543 -25.78 -6.42 27.58
CA GLN A 543 -25.66 -7.13 28.87
C GLN A 543 -24.71 -8.33 28.80
N VAL A 544 -24.81 -9.16 27.76
CA VAL A 544 -23.92 -10.34 27.56
C VAL A 544 -22.43 -9.97 27.48
N LEU A 545 -22.09 -8.73 27.09
CA LEU A 545 -20.70 -8.27 27.00
C LEU A 545 -20.08 -7.80 28.32
N ASP A 546 -20.88 -7.63 29.39
CA ASP A 546 -20.46 -7.03 30.65
C ASP A 546 -20.59 -7.97 31.88
N GLU A 547 -21.01 -9.22 31.69
CA GLU A 547 -20.93 -10.21 32.78
C GLU A 547 -19.48 -10.32 33.27
N GLU A 548 -19.20 -10.04 34.55
CA GLU A 548 -17.83 -9.89 35.08
C GLU A 548 -17.00 -11.19 35.07
N ASN A 549 -17.59 -12.34 34.70
CA ASN A 549 -16.90 -13.57 34.31
C ASN A 549 -17.77 -14.37 33.33
N PRO A 550 -17.73 -14.06 32.02
CA PRO A 550 -18.47 -14.81 31.02
C PRO A 550 -17.61 -16.01 30.62
N ILE A 551 -18.00 -17.19 31.11
CA ILE A 551 -17.29 -18.47 30.97
C ILE A 551 -16.80 -18.69 29.52
N ASP A 552 -15.47 -18.72 29.33
CA ASP A 552 -14.76 -19.05 28.09
C ASP A 552 -15.31 -18.45 26.77
N PHE A 553 -15.70 -17.17 26.76
CA PHE A 553 -15.95 -16.49 25.49
C PHE A 553 -14.65 -16.26 24.69
N GLU A 554 -14.49 -16.95 23.56
CA GLU A 554 -13.41 -16.67 22.62
C GLU A 554 -13.38 -15.17 22.22
N GLU A 555 -12.18 -14.60 22.11
CA GLU A 555 -11.94 -13.23 21.61
C GLU A 555 -12.64 -12.96 20.26
N LYS A 556 -12.81 -14.02 19.46
CA LYS A 556 -13.53 -14.04 18.18
C LYS A 556 -15.03 -13.81 18.36
N THR A 557 -15.66 -14.45 19.34
CA THR A 557 -17.08 -14.34 19.68
C THR A 557 -17.38 -12.96 20.26
N GLN A 558 -16.55 -12.45 21.16
CA GLN A 558 -16.69 -11.08 21.70
C GLN A 558 -16.66 -10.03 20.57
N LYS A 559 -15.71 -10.14 19.62
CA LYS A 559 -15.64 -9.26 18.44
C LYS A 559 -16.87 -9.39 17.53
N ARG A 560 -17.45 -10.59 17.39
CA ARG A 560 -18.68 -10.81 16.62
C ARG A 560 -19.89 -10.16 17.29
N ILE A 561 -20.04 -10.30 18.62
CA ILE A 561 -21.12 -9.67 19.39
C ILE A 561 -21.00 -8.13 19.31
N LEU A 562 -19.81 -7.56 19.53
CA LEU A 562 -19.55 -6.12 19.36
C LEU A 562 -19.87 -5.62 17.94
N SER A 563 -19.55 -6.41 16.91
CA SER A 563 -19.88 -6.12 15.51
C SER A 563 -21.40 -6.14 15.26
N LEU A 564 -22.11 -7.10 15.84
CA LEU A 564 -23.56 -7.23 15.74
C LEU A 564 -24.27 -6.08 16.46
N LEU A 565 -23.88 -5.79 17.70
CA LEU A 565 -24.38 -4.64 18.49
C LEU A 565 -24.17 -3.33 17.72
N SER A 566 -22.97 -3.11 17.18
CA SER A 566 -22.65 -1.94 16.35
C SER A 566 -23.48 -1.85 15.05
N LYS A 567 -23.92 -2.97 14.47
CA LYS A 567 -24.81 -3.00 13.29
C LYS A 567 -26.27 -2.73 13.68
N LEU A 568 -26.76 -3.35 14.75
CA LEU A 568 -28.13 -3.21 15.24
C LEU A 568 -28.42 -1.78 15.70
N SER A 569 -27.57 -1.22 16.55
CA SER A 569 -27.68 0.17 17.03
C SER A 569 -27.67 1.21 15.91
N LYS A 570 -26.86 1.00 14.85
CA LYS A 570 -26.93 1.85 13.64
C LYS A 570 -28.25 1.69 12.88
N SER A 571 -28.74 0.46 12.74
CA SER A 571 -30.00 0.18 12.03
C SER A 571 -31.21 0.76 12.76
N ALA A 572 -31.23 0.67 14.09
CA ALA A 572 -32.30 1.14 14.96
C ALA A 572 -32.14 2.60 15.43
N GLN A 573 -30.97 3.21 15.21
CA GLN A 573 -30.61 4.56 15.69
C GLN A 573 -30.78 4.73 17.22
N VAL A 574 -30.43 3.68 17.97
CA VAL A 574 -30.37 3.71 19.44
C VAL A 574 -28.96 3.36 19.91
N PHE A 575 -28.61 3.90 21.07
CA PHE A 575 -27.52 3.40 21.91
C PHE A 575 -28.13 2.57 23.06
N PRO A 576 -27.37 1.64 23.68
CA PRO A 576 -27.90 0.83 24.77
C PRO A 576 -28.30 1.66 25.98
N ALA A 577 -29.38 1.27 26.67
CA ALA A 577 -29.98 2.08 27.73
C ALA A 577 -29.04 2.34 28.91
N ARG A 578 -28.15 1.39 29.24
CA ARG A 578 -27.16 1.54 30.33
C ARG A 578 -26.11 2.63 30.07
N CYS A 579 -25.87 2.97 28.80
CA CYS A 579 -25.00 4.09 28.46
C CYS A 579 -25.67 5.43 28.79
N LYS A 580 -26.98 5.49 29.08
CA LYS A 580 -27.69 6.75 29.37
C LYS A 580 -27.33 7.26 30.77
N LEU A 581 -26.73 8.44 30.83
CA LEU A 581 -26.52 9.17 32.07
C LEU A 581 -27.73 10.03 32.43
N THR A 582 -28.13 9.96 33.70
CA THR A 582 -29.01 10.93 34.36
C THR A 582 -28.16 11.78 35.32
N ALA A 583 -28.59 13.02 35.62
CA ALA A 583 -27.87 13.99 36.48
C ALA A 583 -26.51 14.53 35.94
N VAL A 584 -26.35 14.69 34.63
CA VAL A 584 -25.28 15.55 34.06
C VAL A 584 -25.79 17.00 34.04
N GLN A 585 -25.01 17.92 34.62
CA GLN A 585 -25.29 19.36 34.63
C GLN A 585 -24.36 20.05 33.64
N CYS A 586 -24.89 20.59 32.53
CA CYS A 586 -24.08 21.25 31.52
C CYS A 586 -24.92 22.26 30.71
N ASN A 587 -24.45 23.50 30.57
CA ASN A 587 -25.08 24.49 29.71
C ASN A 587 -24.55 24.36 28.27
N LEU A 588 -25.37 23.81 27.38
CA LEU A 588 -25.00 23.60 25.97
C LEU A 588 -24.94 24.89 25.15
N ASN A 589 -25.52 26.00 25.63
CA ASN A 589 -25.50 27.29 24.92
C ASN A 589 -24.16 28.02 25.03
N ILE A 590 -23.22 27.51 25.85
CA ILE A 590 -21.89 28.11 26.06
C ILE A 590 -20.79 27.07 25.68
N PRO A 591 -20.55 26.85 24.38
CA PRO A 591 -19.48 25.97 23.93
C PRO A 591 -18.10 26.59 24.19
N LEU A 592 -17.18 25.80 24.78
CA LEU A 592 -15.79 26.21 24.97
C LEU A 592 -14.95 26.01 23.71
N HIS A 593 -15.23 24.94 22.97
CA HIS A 593 -14.59 24.64 21.69
C HIS A 593 -15.62 24.09 20.69
N GLN A 594 -15.43 24.41 19.41
CA GLN A 594 -16.32 23.97 18.33
C GLN A 594 -15.52 23.35 17.19
N GLY A 595 -16.01 22.25 16.62
CA GLY A 595 -15.40 21.56 15.48
C GLY A 595 -16.47 21.09 14.48
N GLY A 596 -16.02 20.47 13.38
CA GLY A 596 -16.92 20.07 12.29
C GLY A 596 -18.03 19.08 12.68
N PHE A 597 -17.83 18.31 13.76
CA PHE A 597 -18.72 17.23 14.20
C PHE A 597 -19.49 17.53 15.49
N GLY A 598 -19.42 18.75 16.02
CA GLY A 598 -20.06 19.08 17.29
C GLY A 598 -19.31 20.16 18.06
N TYR A 599 -19.70 20.34 19.31
CA TYR A 599 -19.09 21.31 20.22
C TYR A 599 -18.86 20.69 21.59
N VAL A 600 -17.88 21.23 22.32
CA VAL A 600 -17.47 20.75 23.64
C VAL A 600 -17.82 21.80 24.67
N CYS A 601 -18.60 21.38 25.66
CA CYS A 601 -18.92 22.14 26.86
C CYS A 601 -18.24 21.48 28.08
N LYS A 602 -18.08 22.27 29.14
CA LYS A 602 -17.64 21.78 30.45
C LYS A 602 -18.89 21.59 31.32
N GLY A 603 -19.05 20.41 31.89
CA GLY A 603 -20.18 20.05 32.74
C GLY A 603 -19.73 19.49 34.09
N ILE A 604 -20.71 19.14 34.91
CA ILE A 604 -20.55 18.44 36.19
C ILE A 604 -21.36 17.14 36.14
N TYR A 605 -20.75 16.04 36.57
CA TYR A 605 -21.40 14.74 36.74
C TYR A 605 -20.83 14.06 37.99
N ASN A 606 -21.69 13.58 38.89
CA ASN A 606 -21.30 12.99 40.19
C ASN A 606 -20.25 13.84 40.95
N SER A 607 -20.47 15.16 41.03
CA SER A 607 -19.54 16.16 41.62
C SER A 607 -18.16 16.29 40.97
N HIS A 608 -17.90 15.59 39.86
CA HIS A 608 -16.66 15.70 39.07
C HIS A 608 -16.87 16.60 37.86
N THR A 609 -15.81 17.31 37.47
CA THR A 609 -15.81 18.10 36.23
C THR A 609 -15.67 17.16 35.03
N VAL A 610 -16.57 17.28 34.06
CA VAL A 610 -16.62 16.43 32.86
C VAL A 610 -16.55 17.24 31.56
N CYS A 611 -16.03 16.59 30.52
CA CYS A 611 -16.14 17.02 29.14
C CYS A 611 -17.48 16.52 28.58
N VAL A 612 -18.27 17.42 27.99
CA VAL A 612 -19.55 17.11 27.35
C VAL A 612 -19.47 17.49 25.87
N LYS A 613 -19.33 16.50 24.99
CA LYS A 613 -19.27 16.67 23.53
C LYS A 613 -20.67 16.50 22.94
N ALA A 614 -21.32 17.60 22.60
CA ALA A 614 -22.66 17.64 22.03
C ALA A 614 -22.62 17.42 20.50
N VAL A 615 -23.39 16.45 20.02
CA VAL A 615 -23.47 16.01 18.62
C VAL A 615 -24.36 17.00 17.84
N ARG A 616 -23.80 17.77 16.90
CA ARG A 616 -24.55 18.82 16.17
C ARG A 616 -25.79 18.23 15.46
N LEU A 617 -26.98 18.71 15.85
CA LEU A 617 -28.24 18.42 15.16
C LEU A 617 -28.37 19.32 13.92
N TYR A 618 -28.98 18.77 12.86
CA TYR A 618 -29.25 19.51 11.62
C TYR A 618 -30.77 19.54 11.37
N ALA A 619 -31.26 20.65 10.81
CA ALA A 619 -32.69 20.85 10.52
C ALA A 619 -33.26 19.83 9.50
N GLU A 620 -32.42 19.21 8.67
CA GLU A 620 -32.81 18.09 7.82
C GLU A 620 -32.85 16.77 8.62
N GLU A 621 -34.02 16.17 8.81
CA GLU A 621 -34.17 14.85 9.47
C GLU A 621 -33.24 13.78 8.88
N LYS A 622 -33.10 13.74 7.54
CA LYS A 622 -32.22 12.79 6.83
C LYS A 622 -30.74 13.01 7.15
N ALA A 623 -30.31 14.25 7.43
CA ALA A 623 -28.95 14.56 7.84
C ALA A 623 -28.71 14.12 9.29
N SER A 624 -29.64 14.43 10.20
CA SER A 624 -29.60 13.98 11.59
C SER A 624 -29.59 12.45 11.69
N ALA A 625 -30.45 11.76 10.94
CA ALA A 625 -30.48 10.30 10.83
C ALA A 625 -29.14 9.69 10.35
N ARG A 626 -28.46 10.33 9.37
CA ARG A 626 -27.13 9.92 8.90
C ARG A 626 -26.05 10.15 9.95
N PHE A 627 -26.14 11.25 10.70
CA PHE A 627 -25.14 11.63 11.69
C PHE A 627 -25.21 10.75 12.95
N LEU A 628 -26.42 10.47 13.43
CA LEU A 628 -26.68 9.49 14.51
C LEU A 628 -26.08 8.11 14.17
N ARG A 629 -26.17 7.66 12.91
CA ARG A 629 -25.56 6.40 12.44
C ARG A 629 -24.03 6.41 12.45
N ALA A 630 -23.39 7.56 12.23
CA ALA A 630 -21.94 7.68 12.34
C ALA A 630 -21.52 7.55 13.81
N GLN A 631 -22.14 8.35 14.69
CA GLN A 631 -21.83 8.40 16.13
C GLN A 631 -22.12 7.07 16.86
N ALA A 632 -23.15 6.32 16.45
CA ALA A 632 -23.46 5.01 17.02
C ALA A 632 -22.29 4.01 16.94
N LYS A 633 -21.38 4.11 15.95
CA LYS A 633 -20.16 3.28 15.91
C LYS A 633 -19.19 3.67 17.03
N GLU A 634 -18.94 4.97 17.17
CA GLU A 634 -17.98 5.52 18.14
C GLU A 634 -18.44 5.24 19.56
N LEU A 635 -19.72 5.48 19.86
CA LEU A 635 -20.34 5.21 21.16
C LEU A 635 -20.13 3.78 21.65
N ILE A 636 -20.43 2.78 20.82
CA ILE A 636 -20.38 1.36 21.19
C ILE A 636 -18.94 0.86 21.28
N LEU A 637 -18.04 1.35 20.42
CA LEU A 637 -16.63 1.03 20.60
C LEU A 637 -16.11 1.63 21.90
N TRP A 638 -16.47 2.88 22.21
CA TRP A 638 -15.96 3.57 23.38
C TRP A 638 -16.53 3.03 24.71
N SER A 639 -17.77 2.55 24.73
CA SER A 639 -18.38 1.92 25.91
C SER A 639 -17.75 0.59 26.33
N HIS A 640 -17.09 -0.11 25.41
CA HIS A 640 -16.39 -1.38 25.69
C HIS A 640 -14.86 -1.26 25.63
N LEU A 641 -14.29 -0.05 25.56
CA LEU A 641 -12.85 0.18 25.54
C LEU A 641 -12.34 0.63 26.92
N SER A 642 -11.68 -0.28 27.63
CA SER A 642 -10.94 0.00 28.86
C SER A 642 -9.44 -0.15 28.62
N HIS A 643 -8.71 0.96 28.61
CA HIS A 643 -7.25 0.98 28.41
C HIS A 643 -6.65 2.28 28.98
N PRO A 644 -5.49 2.28 29.68
CA PRO A 644 -4.94 3.47 30.35
C PRO A 644 -4.63 4.66 29.41
N ASN A 645 -4.39 4.41 28.12
CA ASN A 645 -4.12 5.44 27.11
C ASN A 645 -5.37 5.85 26.30
N ILE A 646 -6.56 5.36 26.66
CA ILE A 646 -7.84 5.78 26.05
C ILE A 646 -8.59 6.58 27.11
N VAL A 647 -9.07 7.77 26.76
CA VAL A 647 -9.87 8.60 27.67
C VAL A 647 -11.10 7.79 28.11
N PRO A 648 -11.39 7.63 29.41
CA PRO A 648 -12.56 6.89 29.87
C PRO A 648 -13.88 7.44 29.29
N PHE A 649 -14.77 6.55 28.89
CA PHE A 649 -16.15 6.91 28.55
C PHE A 649 -17.02 6.81 29.80
N TYR A 650 -17.77 7.86 30.12
CA TYR A 650 -18.74 7.81 31.21
C TYR A 650 -20.14 7.48 30.71
N GLY A 651 -20.49 7.92 29.50
CA GLY A 651 -21.77 7.59 28.89
C GLY A 651 -22.32 8.65 27.95
N VAL A 652 -23.60 8.52 27.66
CA VAL A 652 -24.41 9.38 26.81
C VAL A 652 -25.41 10.13 27.66
N TRP A 653 -25.35 11.46 27.64
CA TRP A 653 -26.41 12.30 28.17
C TRP A 653 -27.29 12.80 27.03
N VAL A 654 -28.60 12.89 27.27
CA VAL A 654 -29.57 13.50 26.35
C VAL A 654 -30.40 14.48 27.20
N PRO A 655 -30.26 15.80 27.02
CA PRO A 655 -31.04 16.78 27.76
C PRO A 655 -32.49 16.79 27.27
N ASP A 656 -33.44 16.83 28.19
CA ASP A 656 -34.88 16.79 27.85
C ASP A 656 -35.32 18.02 27.05
N GLU A 657 -34.66 19.17 27.23
CA GLU A 657 -34.95 20.44 26.54
C GLU A 657 -34.54 20.45 25.05
N THR A 658 -33.52 19.68 24.67
CA THR A 658 -32.91 19.76 23.31
C THR A 658 -32.92 18.45 22.54
N ALA A 659 -33.19 17.32 23.22
CA ALA A 659 -33.06 15.96 22.69
C ALA A 659 -31.69 15.65 22.03
N GLN A 660 -30.66 16.45 22.34
CA GLN A 660 -29.35 16.37 21.69
C GLN A 660 -28.47 15.31 22.33
N ILE A 661 -27.94 14.37 21.55
CA ILE A 661 -27.01 13.36 22.04
C ILE A 661 -25.69 14.02 22.44
N CYS A 662 -25.25 13.78 23.68
CA CYS A 662 -24.01 14.30 24.23
C CYS A 662 -23.15 13.14 24.78
N MET A 663 -21.90 13.06 24.34
CA MET A 663 -20.91 12.12 24.90
C MET A 663 -20.25 12.73 26.12
N VAL A 664 -20.07 11.96 27.18
CA VAL A 664 -19.52 12.41 28.47
C VAL A 664 -18.26 11.62 28.80
N SER A 665 -17.19 12.34 29.16
CA SER A 665 -15.89 11.79 29.56
C SER A 665 -15.23 12.67 30.62
N PRO A 666 -14.11 12.26 31.26
CA PRO A 666 -13.35 13.13 32.15
C PRO A 666 -12.96 14.46 31.50
N TRP A 667 -12.88 15.53 32.29
CA TRP A 667 -12.29 16.79 31.86
C TRP A 667 -10.77 16.74 31.91
N MET A 668 -10.11 16.97 30.77
CA MET A 668 -8.65 17.02 30.68
C MET A 668 -8.16 18.41 31.08
N THR A 669 -7.60 18.56 32.29
CA THR A 669 -7.18 19.86 32.84
C THR A 669 -6.09 20.55 32.03
N ASN A 670 -5.24 19.78 31.35
CA ASN A 670 -4.09 20.28 30.61
C ASN A 670 -4.44 20.73 29.17
N GLY A 671 -5.73 20.69 28.80
CA GLY A 671 -6.20 21.16 27.49
C GLY A 671 -5.87 20.22 26.33
N ASP A 672 -5.69 20.80 25.15
CA ASP A 672 -5.33 20.10 23.92
C ASP A 672 -3.81 19.97 23.71
N LEU A 673 -3.40 19.01 22.88
CA LEU A 673 -1.98 18.74 22.58
C LEU A 673 -1.28 19.86 21.79
N ASN A 674 -1.99 20.91 21.35
CA ASN A 674 -1.39 22.06 20.65
C ASN A 674 -1.04 23.21 21.61
N ARG A 675 -1.20 23.00 22.93
CA ARG A 675 -0.97 24.01 24.00
C ARG A 675 0.10 23.59 25.02
N ILE A 676 0.91 22.58 24.71
CA ILE A 676 1.98 22.03 25.57
C ILE A 676 3.33 22.27 24.90
#